data_AF-A0A9D8APQ5-F1
#
_entry.id   AF-A0A9D8APQ5-F1
#
_cell.length_a   1.000
_cell.length_b   1.000
_cell.length_c   1.000
_cell.angle_alpha   90.00
_cell.angle_beta   90.00
_cell.angle_gamma   90.00
#
_symmetry.space_group_name_H-M   'P 1'
#
loop_
_entity.id
_entity.type
_entity.pdbx_description
1 polymer ?
#
loop_
_entity_poly.entity_id
_entity_poly.type
_entity_poly.pdbx_seq_one_letter_code
_entity_poly.pdbx_strand_id
1 'polypeptide(L)'
;MSKLICSSAIDGSIEWVAKAEAKLDETIKKKQESCPVNFPNTAYYLPVIYSFTGEKAETLGDLRRILRRAKELLPQRPSEKVWLPYLGNTLDAGVAALFACEIIEACKYLIGPNPEDGIWLGAASDVIMRERGIEFVDGTAPGFAAITGTAPSNEIAVKIARQLQEKNLYVFMGGSSNGKQFADQLAEEGIQLGWETRLVPFGKDVSALIYALGFANRAALSFGGIQPGDSLGNLKYNQNRIFAFVMAFGEVTPDKYAVAAGAINYGFPVIADTDIPEILPTGVCTYEHVVSQVPYDSMVEKALEVRGCKIKITKVPIPVPYGAAFEGERIRKTDTHVEFGGNITPAFEFVSSVEINQINDGEINIIGPDIDEVEEGSALPLAIWVEVAGRKMQKDFEPILERQIHHLLNGAEGIWHMGQRDIVWTRVSQNGFARGLRLRHYGEILHAKLLSDYPAIVDKVKVTMITELDEVEKRLTHARKVYDERNRRLEAMTDDSVDTFYSCLLCQSFAPDHVCIITPERLGLCGAYNWLDGKAAYEIDETGPNQPVKKGDCLDPVKGVWQGIDDYVYVNSHKKVSSFCAYSIMDRPMTSCGCFEVICAYVPECNGVMAVNREFQGDTPVGMTFSSLAGNVGGGQQTPGFVGVGKVFLTSKKFLFSEGGYKRLVWMPKELKILLEDDLKKRFTEQGVPDLLDKIADETVATEAHDVRSFLEKVGHPAIKMEDMGNFAQSETTVTAPEKPIEKVAGSIPGEERTDVKPETMPEKESPAQISENLIEEIKAQITREVSEQLKTSITKNIVQEIIKTLNDKFLGNGKDAMISLESSSSEKIDEKESEETIEPAKATFEIKHQGPSAAERLAEVKTFTIRKEKNEIPIWTVKLGATKAEGGTRGKTYTVGGATCMPFHLWEGEMPFRPLVAMEVFDSVSEKYPKALRNIYGDLLFNPAEMAKVCVEKFGADLVSVRLEGTHPEKGNRTPEQSVELVQSILKAVDVPLIVTGHSNFERINDVMKAVAQACAGENLLLNWVEQDNYRTIAGAALAYGHSIVSQSPIDVNISKQMNILLTNMDIKPEQIVMDPLTGSMGYGIEYTYSVMERIRLTGLNGDKMLTGPMIVTTGQECIKVKEFNASEKDFPEWGDLNKRAAMWELSTAVNLLYAGADILIMYHPEAAMAVKRTIFQLRDQTTSP
;
A
#
# COMPACT_ATOMS: atom_id res chain seq x y z
N MET A 1 -23.98 37.01 -0.64
CA MET A 1 -25.32 36.60 -1.12
C MET A 1 -25.92 37.70 -1.97
N SER A 2 -26.04 37.48 -3.28
CA SER A 2 -26.52 38.48 -4.24
C SER A 2 -28.04 38.52 -4.37
N LYS A 3 -28.66 39.70 -4.18
CA LYS A 3 -30.11 39.90 -4.45
C LYS A 3 -30.43 39.64 -5.93
N LEU A 4 -29.57 40.11 -6.84
CA LEU A 4 -29.80 39.99 -8.28
C LEU A 4 -29.84 38.53 -8.74
N ILE A 5 -28.89 37.69 -8.28
CA ILE A 5 -28.90 36.26 -8.62
C ILE A 5 -30.17 35.59 -8.10
N CYS A 6 -30.55 35.86 -6.83
CA CYS A 6 -31.74 35.26 -6.24
C CYS A 6 -33.01 35.66 -7.02
N SER A 7 -33.18 36.95 -7.35
CA SER A 7 -34.31 37.42 -8.15
C SER A 7 -34.32 36.80 -9.55
N SER A 8 -33.20 36.85 -10.29
CA SER A 8 -33.11 36.33 -11.66
C SER A 8 -33.36 34.82 -11.74
N ALA A 9 -32.85 34.05 -10.78
CA ALA A 9 -33.09 32.61 -10.70
C ALA A 9 -34.56 32.29 -10.38
N ILE A 10 -35.18 33.02 -9.45
CA ILE A 10 -36.62 32.84 -9.13
C ILE A 10 -37.49 33.21 -10.33
N ASP A 11 -37.21 34.33 -10.99
CA ASP A 11 -37.95 34.79 -12.18
C ASP A 11 -37.81 33.83 -13.36
N GLY A 12 -36.59 33.34 -13.64
CA GLY A 12 -36.35 32.31 -14.65
C GLY A 12 -37.03 30.97 -14.30
N SER A 13 -37.15 30.62 -13.01
CA SER A 13 -37.84 29.40 -12.57
C SER A 13 -39.35 29.49 -12.78
N ILE A 14 -39.94 30.65 -12.51
CA ILE A 14 -41.35 30.94 -12.82
C ILE A 14 -41.59 30.82 -14.34
N GLU A 15 -40.69 31.38 -15.15
CA GLU A 15 -40.77 31.30 -16.61
C GLU A 15 -40.62 29.85 -17.12
N TRP A 16 -39.69 29.07 -16.57
CA TRP A 16 -39.52 27.65 -16.90
C TRP A 16 -40.77 26.83 -16.59
N VAL A 17 -41.35 26.99 -15.40
CA VAL A 17 -42.57 26.27 -15.01
C VAL A 17 -43.75 26.64 -15.93
N ALA A 18 -43.87 27.90 -16.34
CA ALA A 18 -44.87 28.32 -17.33
C ALA A 18 -44.62 27.74 -18.74
N LYS A 19 -43.36 27.69 -19.19
CA LYS A 19 -42.96 27.04 -20.46
C LYS A 19 -43.28 25.53 -20.43
N ALA A 20 -43.00 24.86 -19.31
CA ALA A 20 -43.28 23.44 -19.14
C ALA A 20 -44.78 23.14 -19.13
N GLU A 21 -45.60 23.99 -18.48
CA GLU A 21 -47.06 23.89 -18.55
C GLU A 21 -47.58 24.02 -19.97
N ALA A 22 -47.18 25.06 -20.70
CA ALA A 22 -47.60 25.29 -22.08
C ALA A 22 -47.16 24.15 -23.03
N LYS A 23 -45.93 23.63 -22.85
CA LYS A 23 -45.42 22.50 -23.66
C LYS A 23 -46.12 21.18 -23.32
N LEU A 24 -46.44 20.94 -22.05
CA LEU A 24 -47.21 19.77 -21.62
C LEU A 24 -48.65 19.84 -22.13
N ASP A 25 -49.31 21.00 -22.08
CA ASP A 25 -50.63 21.25 -22.68
C ASP A 25 -50.63 20.96 -24.19
N GLU A 26 -49.63 21.47 -24.91
CA GLU A 26 -49.46 21.21 -26.34
C GLU A 26 -49.32 19.71 -26.64
N THR A 27 -48.50 19.02 -25.86
CA THR A 27 -48.21 17.59 -26.02
C THR A 27 -49.44 16.73 -25.70
N ILE A 28 -50.13 16.99 -24.58
CA ILE A 28 -51.38 16.32 -24.20
C ILE A 28 -52.45 16.53 -25.27
N LYS A 29 -52.60 17.75 -25.80
CA LYS A 29 -53.56 18.03 -26.87
C LYS A 29 -53.26 17.25 -28.17
N LYS A 30 -51.98 16.96 -28.44
CA LYS A 30 -51.53 16.18 -29.61
C LYS A 30 -51.53 14.66 -29.39
N LYS A 31 -51.38 14.17 -28.15
CA LYS A 31 -51.07 12.75 -27.85
C LYS A 31 -52.00 12.08 -26.84
N GLN A 32 -52.86 12.83 -26.14
CA GLN A 32 -53.72 12.42 -25.02
C GLN A 32 -52.94 12.13 -23.71
N GLU A 33 -53.60 12.27 -22.55
CA GLU A 33 -52.94 12.14 -21.23
C GLU A 33 -52.37 10.75 -20.96
N SER A 34 -52.98 9.70 -21.53
CA SER A 34 -52.53 8.31 -21.41
C SER A 34 -51.35 7.94 -22.31
N CYS A 35 -50.77 8.89 -23.05
CA CYS A 35 -49.59 8.64 -23.86
C CYS A 35 -48.38 8.34 -22.96
N PRO A 36 -47.64 7.24 -23.19
CA PRO A 36 -46.39 6.98 -22.49
C PRO A 36 -45.37 8.09 -22.70
N VAL A 37 -44.56 8.36 -21.67
CA VAL A 37 -43.46 9.32 -21.73
C VAL A 37 -42.22 8.73 -21.03
N ASN A 38 -41.08 8.76 -21.72
CA ASN A 38 -39.81 8.25 -21.23
C ASN A 38 -38.66 8.84 -22.05
N PHE A 39 -37.46 8.91 -21.47
CA PHE A 39 -36.23 9.07 -22.25
C PHE A 39 -35.85 7.75 -22.92
N PRO A 40 -35.09 7.79 -24.05
CA PRO A 40 -34.67 6.57 -24.74
C PRO A 40 -33.75 5.71 -23.86
N ASN A 41 -34.02 4.40 -23.83
CA ASN A 41 -33.16 3.38 -23.24
C ASN A 41 -32.72 3.67 -21.79
N THR A 42 -33.65 4.08 -20.92
CA THR A 42 -33.41 4.23 -19.47
C THR A 42 -34.44 3.48 -18.62
N ALA A 43 -33.95 2.89 -17.53
CA ALA A 43 -34.76 2.30 -16.45
C ALA A 43 -35.09 3.30 -15.33
N TYR A 44 -34.58 4.54 -15.43
CA TYR A 44 -34.73 5.61 -14.43
C TYR A 44 -35.80 6.65 -14.79
N TYR A 45 -36.71 6.32 -15.71
CA TYR A 45 -37.85 7.14 -16.11
C TYR A 45 -37.45 8.55 -16.59
N LEU A 46 -37.75 9.58 -15.81
CA LEU A 46 -37.20 10.93 -15.91
C LEU A 46 -36.24 11.10 -14.72
N PRO A 47 -34.91 10.96 -14.92
CA PRO A 47 -34.00 10.69 -13.81
C PRO A 47 -33.90 11.74 -12.70
N VAL A 48 -34.05 13.03 -13.01
CA VAL A 48 -33.95 14.10 -12.00
C VAL A 48 -35.23 14.16 -11.16
N ILE A 49 -36.39 14.00 -11.79
CA ILE A 49 -37.68 13.85 -11.09
C ILE A 49 -37.66 12.56 -10.25
N TYR A 50 -37.23 11.44 -10.82
CA TYR A 50 -37.25 10.13 -10.16
C TYR A 50 -36.32 10.07 -8.95
N SER A 51 -35.11 10.64 -9.03
CA SER A 51 -34.20 10.70 -7.87
C SER A 51 -34.74 11.58 -6.75
N PHE A 52 -35.34 12.74 -7.06
CA PHE A 52 -35.85 13.68 -6.06
C PHE A 52 -37.17 13.27 -5.41
N THR A 53 -38.02 12.54 -6.14
CA THR A 53 -39.41 12.29 -5.73
C THR A 53 -39.74 10.82 -5.49
N GLY A 54 -38.98 9.89 -6.09
CA GLY A 54 -39.33 8.47 -6.18
C GLY A 54 -40.50 8.18 -7.13
N GLU A 55 -41.12 9.22 -7.74
CA GLU A 55 -42.29 9.08 -8.60
C GLU A 55 -41.89 8.58 -9.99
N LYS A 56 -42.46 7.45 -10.38
CA LYS A 56 -42.33 6.87 -11.73
C LYS A 56 -43.28 7.60 -12.67
N ALA A 57 -42.78 8.63 -13.36
CA ALA A 57 -43.53 9.30 -14.41
C ALA A 57 -43.54 8.43 -15.67
N GLU A 58 -44.66 7.78 -15.96
CA GLU A 58 -44.81 6.83 -17.08
C GLU A 58 -45.71 7.38 -18.20
N THR A 59 -46.60 8.33 -17.89
CA THR A 59 -47.56 8.95 -18.82
C THR A 59 -47.55 10.49 -18.77
N LEU A 60 -48.04 11.15 -19.82
CA LEU A 60 -48.21 12.61 -19.82
C LEU A 60 -49.13 13.12 -18.70
N GLY A 61 -50.11 12.32 -18.27
CA GLY A 61 -50.94 12.61 -17.10
C GLY A 61 -50.17 12.67 -15.78
N ASP A 62 -49.12 11.87 -15.62
CA ASP A 62 -48.28 11.89 -14.41
C ASP A 62 -47.48 13.20 -14.31
N LEU A 63 -47.03 13.75 -15.43
CA LEU A 63 -46.29 15.02 -15.48
C LEU A 63 -47.12 16.21 -14.95
N ARG A 64 -48.46 16.13 -14.95
CA ARG A 64 -49.31 17.14 -14.29
C ARG A 64 -49.10 17.21 -12.78
N ARG A 65 -48.80 16.07 -12.14
CA ARG A 65 -48.52 16.00 -10.70
C ARG A 65 -47.16 16.61 -10.40
N ILE A 66 -46.14 16.25 -11.19
CA ILE A 66 -44.79 16.81 -11.08
C ILE A 66 -44.79 18.32 -11.33
N LEU A 67 -45.50 18.81 -12.33
CA LEU A 67 -45.65 20.24 -12.61
C LEU A 67 -46.30 21.00 -11.44
N ARG A 68 -47.25 20.39 -10.72
CA ARG A 68 -47.81 20.97 -9.50
C ARG A 68 -46.77 21.08 -8.39
N ARG A 69 -45.98 20.02 -8.19
CA ARG A 69 -44.88 19.99 -7.22
C ARG A 69 -43.79 21.03 -7.55
N ALA A 70 -43.49 21.22 -8.83
CA ALA A 70 -42.61 22.31 -9.28
C ALA A 70 -43.18 23.70 -8.95
N LYS A 71 -44.50 23.91 -9.10
CA LYS A 71 -45.17 25.17 -8.68
C LYS A 71 -45.13 25.40 -7.17
N GLU A 72 -45.21 24.35 -6.37
CA GLU A 72 -45.13 24.41 -4.90
C GLU A 72 -43.72 24.80 -4.39
N LEU A 73 -42.68 24.53 -5.18
CA LEU A 73 -41.29 24.90 -4.90
C LEU A 73 -40.93 26.36 -5.27
N LEU A 74 -41.82 27.11 -5.92
CA LEU A 74 -41.55 28.50 -6.31
C LEU A 74 -41.74 29.47 -5.13
N PRO A 75 -40.68 30.13 -4.63
CA PRO A 75 -40.78 31.07 -3.51
C PRO A 75 -41.33 32.43 -3.95
N GLN A 76 -41.67 33.28 -2.98
CA GLN A 76 -41.91 34.70 -3.25
C GLN A 76 -40.61 35.43 -3.62
N ARG A 77 -40.72 36.43 -4.51
CA ARG A 77 -39.61 37.32 -4.89
C ARG A 77 -39.00 38.02 -3.67
N PRO A 78 -37.66 38.25 -3.63
CA PRO A 78 -37.02 39.03 -2.58
C PRO A 78 -37.61 40.45 -2.45
N SER A 79 -37.81 40.94 -1.23
CA SER A 79 -38.38 42.27 -1.01
C SER A 79 -37.42 43.40 -1.38
N GLU A 80 -37.95 44.57 -1.75
CA GLU A 80 -37.14 45.72 -2.14
C GLU A 80 -36.39 46.40 -0.97
N LYS A 81 -36.97 46.40 0.24
CA LYS A 81 -36.48 47.23 1.36
C LYS A 81 -35.73 46.45 2.44
N VAL A 82 -36.15 45.21 2.71
CA VAL A 82 -35.53 44.32 3.71
C VAL A 82 -35.63 42.91 3.16
N TRP A 83 -34.53 42.39 2.63
CA TRP A 83 -34.46 41.00 2.19
C TRP A 83 -33.42 40.25 3.03
N LEU A 84 -33.80 39.06 3.49
CA LEU A 84 -32.85 38.05 3.97
C LEU A 84 -32.60 37.14 2.77
N PRO A 85 -31.46 37.27 2.06
CA PRO A 85 -31.18 36.43 0.91
C PRO A 85 -30.79 35.03 1.41
N TYR A 86 -31.80 34.20 1.64
CA TYR A 86 -31.63 32.80 2.03
C TYR A 86 -31.38 31.96 0.79
N LEU A 87 -30.27 31.21 0.77
CA LEU A 87 -29.87 30.43 -0.40
C LEU A 87 -30.89 29.32 -0.70
N GLY A 88 -31.50 28.72 0.32
CA GLY A 88 -32.49 27.65 0.17
C GLY A 88 -33.65 28.00 -0.78
N ASN A 89 -34.28 29.17 -0.62
CA ASN A 89 -35.38 29.58 -1.52
C ASN A 89 -34.94 29.66 -3.00
N THR A 90 -33.74 30.17 -3.25
CA THR A 90 -33.16 30.24 -4.60
C THR A 90 -32.84 28.84 -5.14
N LEU A 91 -32.41 27.93 -4.28
CA LEU A 91 -32.14 26.53 -4.61
C LEU A 91 -33.42 25.73 -4.87
N ASP A 92 -34.49 25.94 -4.10
CA ASP A 92 -35.82 25.34 -4.30
C ASP A 92 -36.41 25.77 -5.65
N ALA A 93 -36.32 27.07 -5.98
CA ALA A 93 -36.65 27.59 -7.30
C ALA A 93 -35.83 26.90 -8.40
N GLY A 94 -34.52 26.72 -8.17
CA GLY A 94 -33.64 25.96 -9.05
C GLY A 94 -34.15 24.53 -9.30
N VAL A 95 -34.57 23.80 -8.27
CA VAL A 95 -35.17 22.44 -8.42
C VAL A 95 -36.48 22.50 -9.23
N ALA A 96 -37.32 23.52 -9.03
CA ALA A 96 -38.52 23.73 -9.83
C ALA A 96 -38.19 23.92 -11.33
N ALA A 97 -37.13 24.68 -11.63
CA ALA A 97 -36.62 24.85 -12.99
C ALA A 97 -36.10 23.53 -13.58
N LEU A 98 -35.38 22.71 -12.81
CA LEU A 98 -34.90 21.40 -13.28
C LEU A 98 -36.06 20.46 -13.67
N PHE A 99 -37.09 20.35 -12.82
CA PHE A 99 -38.29 19.56 -13.15
C PHE A 99 -38.99 20.09 -14.40
N ALA A 100 -39.10 21.41 -14.56
CA ALA A 100 -39.67 22.04 -15.73
C ALA A 100 -38.85 21.75 -17.01
N CYS A 101 -37.52 21.82 -16.95
CA CYS A 101 -36.65 21.45 -18.07
C CYS A 101 -36.80 19.96 -18.44
N GLU A 102 -36.85 19.05 -17.46
CA GLU A 102 -37.00 17.61 -17.73
C GLU A 102 -38.36 17.28 -18.38
N ILE A 103 -39.45 17.94 -17.94
CA ILE A 103 -40.78 17.86 -18.57
C ILE A 103 -40.73 18.35 -20.04
N ILE A 104 -40.06 19.47 -20.30
CA ILE A 104 -39.94 20.05 -21.66
C ILE A 104 -39.17 19.10 -22.58
N GLU A 105 -38.02 18.60 -22.14
CA GLU A 105 -37.20 17.64 -22.90
C GLU A 105 -37.94 16.32 -23.16
N ALA A 106 -38.65 15.78 -22.16
CA ALA A 106 -39.49 14.60 -22.33
C ALA A 106 -40.62 14.82 -23.36
N CYS A 107 -41.21 16.02 -23.39
CA CYS A 107 -42.20 16.39 -24.41
C CYS A 107 -41.59 16.55 -25.82
N LYS A 108 -40.34 17.01 -25.94
CA LYS A 108 -39.63 17.14 -27.23
C LYS A 108 -39.48 15.80 -27.94
N TYR A 109 -39.12 14.73 -27.22
CA TYR A 109 -39.09 13.37 -27.76
C TYR A 109 -40.42 12.89 -28.36
N LEU A 110 -41.57 13.45 -27.94
CA LEU A 110 -42.90 13.03 -28.40
C LEU A 110 -43.49 13.89 -29.53
N ILE A 111 -43.23 15.20 -29.54
CA ILE A 111 -43.83 16.17 -30.50
C ILE A 111 -42.85 17.13 -31.18
N GLY A 112 -41.55 17.00 -30.91
CA GLY A 112 -40.48 17.76 -31.54
C GLY A 112 -40.16 19.14 -30.92
N PRO A 113 -39.01 19.73 -31.30
CA PRO A 113 -37.96 19.15 -32.17
C PRO A 113 -37.26 17.95 -31.50
N ASN A 114 -36.70 17.03 -32.29
CA ASN A 114 -35.98 15.87 -31.73
C ASN A 114 -34.70 16.36 -31.02
N PRO A 115 -34.43 15.97 -29.76
CA PRO A 115 -33.16 16.31 -29.10
C PRO A 115 -31.93 15.67 -29.76
N GLU A 116 -32.12 14.56 -30.48
CA GLU A 116 -31.10 13.89 -31.28
C GLU A 116 -31.18 14.34 -32.76
N ASP A 117 -30.28 15.24 -33.16
CA ASP A 117 -30.18 15.76 -34.54
C ASP A 117 -28.77 16.26 -34.86
N GLY A 118 -28.22 15.89 -36.02
CA GLY A 118 -26.89 16.29 -36.47
C GLY A 118 -25.78 15.96 -35.47
N ILE A 119 -25.22 16.99 -34.82
CA ILE A 119 -24.19 16.83 -33.78
C ILE A 119 -24.77 16.57 -32.38
N TRP A 120 -26.08 16.77 -32.15
CA TRP A 120 -26.70 16.73 -30.82
C TRP A 120 -27.13 15.31 -30.44
N LEU A 121 -26.79 14.91 -29.21
CA LEU A 121 -26.91 13.53 -28.72
C LEU A 121 -28.09 13.28 -27.78
N GLY A 122 -28.83 14.31 -27.36
CA GLY A 122 -29.96 14.19 -26.45
C GLY A 122 -29.66 13.47 -25.13
N ALA A 123 -30.60 12.68 -24.62
CA ALA A 123 -30.45 11.93 -23.38
C ALA A 123 -29.51 10.73 -23.53
N ALA A 124 -28.45 10.68 -22.72
CA ALA A 124 -27.59 9.49 -22.65
C ALA A 124 -28.40 8.23 -22.27
N SER A 125 -28.17 7.10 -22.95
CA SER A 125 -28.76 5.81 -22.58
C SER A 125 -28.18 5.26 -21.28
N ASP A 126 -28.85 4.30 -20.65
CA ASP A 126 -28.31 3.65 -19.44
C ASP A 126 -27.08 2.78 -19.72
N VAL A 127 -26.86 2.34 -20.96
CA VAL A 127 -25.64 1.64 -21.37
C VAL A 127 -24.46 2.60 -21.31
N ILE A 128 -24.56 3.75 -21.98
CA ILE A 128 -23.54 4.80 -21.98
C ILE A 128 -23.31 5.34 -20.55
N MET A 129 -24.38 5.52 -19.78
CA MET A 129 -24.28 5.98 -18.39
C MET A 129 -23.56 4.97 -17.49
N ARG A 130 -23.72 3.65 -17.71
CA ARG A 130 -22.94 2.64 -16.99
C ARG A 130 -21.48 2.60 -17.44
N GLU A 131 -21.26 2.60 -18.76
CA GLU A 131 -19.94 2.52 -19.37
C GLU A 131 -19.05 3.72 -18.99
N ARG A 132 -19.61 4.93 -18.99
CA ARG A 132 -18.86 6.18 -18.76
C ARG A 132 -19.01 6.73 -17.35
N GLY A 133 -20.11 6.40 -16.66
CA GLY A 133 -20.33 6.82 -15.28
C GLY A 133 -19.48 6.06 -14.27
N ILE A 134 -18.97 4.87 -14.60
CA ILE A 134 -17.99 4.17 -13.76
C ILE A 134 -16.64 4.91 -13.68
N GLU A 135 -16.28 5.65 -14.73
CA GLU A 135 -15.04 6.47 -14.76
C GLU A 135 -15.04 7.54 -13.66
N PHE A 136 -16.24 8.01 -13.24
CA PHE A 136 -16.43 8.94 -12.11
C PHE A 136 -16.36 8.27 -10.73
N VAL A 137 -16.40 6.94 -10.68
CA VAL A 137 -16.39 6.15 -9.44
C VAL A 137 -15.00 5.61 -9.14
N ASP A 138 -14.29 5.13 -10.16
CA ASP A 138 -12.88 4.71 -10.06
C ASP A 138 -11.89 5.88 -10.12
N GLY A 139 -12.32 7.05 -10.62
CA GLY A 139 -11.52 8.26 -10.71
C GLY A 139 -10.65 8.37 -11.97
N THR A 140 -10.85 7.50 -12.96
CA THR A 140 -10.22 7.62 -14.29
C THR A 140 -10.73 8.83 -15.09
N ALA A 141 -11.91 9.35 -14.75
CA ALA A 141 -12.37 10.69 -15.07
C ALA A 141 -12.85 11.38 -13.77
N PRO A 142 -12.27 12.52 -13.33
CA PRO A 142 -12.68 13.11 -12.05
C PRO A 142 -14.14 13.59 -12.00
N GLY A 143 -14.71 13.95 -13.16
CA GLY A 143 -16.05 14.53 -13.27
C GLY A 143 -16.28 15.16 -14.64
N PHE A 144 -17.08 16.23 -14.69
CA PHE A 144 -17.44 16.92 -15.93
C PHE A 144 -17.56 18.45 -15.81
N ALA A 145 -17.15 19.16 -16.85
CA ALA A 145 -17.47 20.57 -17.06
C ALA A 145 -18.80 20.70 -17.83
N ALA A 146 -19.81 21.31 -17.21
CA ALA A 146 -21.07 21.64 -17.87
C ALA A 146 -20.97 23.02 -18.53
N ILE A 147 -20.74 23.06 -19.84
CA ILE A 147 -20.57 24.31 -20.60
C ILE A 147 -21.89 24.80 -21.17
N THR A 148 -22.24 26.05 -20.88
CA THR A 148 -23.36 26.76 -21.49
C THR A 148 -22.94 28.06 -22.16
N GLY A 149 -23.61 28.40 -23.26
CA GLY A 149 -23.28 29.54 -24.10
C GLY A 149 -22.20 29.28 -25.14
N THR A 150 -21.43 30.32 -25.44
CA THR A 150 -20.52 30.41 -26.60
C THR A 150 -19.29 31.19 -26.19
N ALA A 151 -18.08 30.64 -26.38
CA ALA A 151 -16.83 31.34 -26.09
C ALA A 151 -16.60 32.48 -27.12
N PRO A 152 -15.82 33.53 -26.78
CA PRO A 152 -15.67 34.71 -27.65
C PRO A 152 -15.12 34.42 -29.06
N SER A 153 -14.32 33.36 -29.20
CA SER A 153 -13.81 32.88 -30.48
C SER A 153 -13.72 31.35 -30.49
N ASN A 154 -13.62 30.77 -31.69
CA ASN A 154 -13.51 29.32 -31.84
C ASN A 154 -12.17 28.79 -31.28
N GLU A 155 -11.08 29.53 -31.42
CA GLU A 155 -9.76 29.16 -30.90
C GLU A 155 -9.78 29.04 -29.37
N ILE A 156 -10.49 29.95 -28.68
CA ILE A 156 -10.68 29.88 -27.22
C ILE A 156 -11.50 28.64 -26.85
N ALA A 157 -12.56 28.34 -27.60
CA ALA A 157 -13.36 27.13 -27.38
C ALA A 157 -12.52 25.85 -27.52
N VAL A 158 -11.72 25.75 -28.58
CA VAL A 158 -10.80 24.62 -28.81
C VAL A 158 -9.76 24.52 -27.69
N LYS A 159 -9.12 25.63 -27.29
CA LYS A 159 -8.12 25.65 -26.21
C LYS A 159 -8.69 25.11 -24.90
N ILE A 160 -9.86 25.61 -24.48
CA ILE A 160 -10.53 25.19 -23.25
C ILE A 160 -10.98 23.72 -23.32
N ALA A 161 -11.53 23.28 -24.46
CA ALA A 161 -11.90 21.88 -24.66
C ALA A 161 -10.70 20.93 -24.55
N ARG A 162 -9.55 21.29 -25.15
CA ARG A 162 -8.31 20.50 -25.06
C ARG A 162 -7.76 20.44 -23.63
N GLN A 163 -7.69 21.56 -22.92
CA GLN A 163 -7.28 21.58 -21.52
C GLN A 163 -8.16 20.67 -20.65
N LEU A 164 -9.49 20.69 -20.82
CA LEU A 164 -10.40 19.82 -20.08
C LEU A 164 -10.19 18.33 -20.43
N GLN A 165 -9.94 17.99 -21.70
CA GLN A 165 -9.59 16.62 -22.13
C GLN A 165 -8.27 16.13 -21.52
N GLU A 166 -7.22 16.97 -21.53
CA GLU A 166 -5.92 16.68 -20.90
C GLU A 166 -6.04 16.41 -19.39
N LYS A 167 -7.04 17.03 -18.75
CA LYS A 167 -7.37 16.83 -17.34
C LYS A 167 -8.34 15.65 -17.10
N ASN A 168 -8.61 14.83 -18.13
CA ASN A 168 -9.51 13.67 -18.11
C ASN A 168 -10.97 14.00 -17.73
N LEU A 169 -11.43 15.24 -17.92
CA LEU A 169 -12.82 15.62 -17.67
C LEU A 169 -13.70 15.39 -18.90
N TYR A 170 -14.98 15.08 -18.66
CA TYR A 170 -16.00 15.18 -19.68
C TYR A 170 -16.44 16.64 -19.86
N VAL A 171 -16.80 17.00 -21.10
CA VAL A 171 -17.27 18.33 -21.45
C VAL A 171 -18.71 18.20 -21.94
N PHE A 172 -19.66 18.50 -21.06
CA PHE A 172 -21.09 18.38 -21.30
C PHE A 172 -21.65 19.73 -21.79
N MET A 173 -22.09 19.81 -23.04
CA MET A 173 -22.37 21.08 -23.71
C MET A 173 -23.87 21.27 -23.98
N GLY A 174 -24.47 22.33 -23.43
CA GLY A 174 -25.89 22.63 -23.65
C GLY A 174 -26.29 24.08 -23.42
N GLY A 175 -27.32 24.54 -24.13
CA GLY A 175 -27.83 25.91 -24.05
C GLY A 175 -26.96 26.93 -24.77
N SER A 176 -27.56 27.64 -25.72
CA SER A 176 -26.90 28.62 -26.60
C SER A 176 -26.80 30.03 -26.00
N SER A 177 -25.89 30.83 -26.55
CA SER A 177 -25.83 32.28 -26.39
C SER A 177 -25.94 32.90 -27.79
N ASN A 178 -26.94 33.77 -28.01
CA ASN A 178 -27.18 34.42 -29.31
C ASN A 178 -27.33 33.44 -30.49
N GLY A 179 -27.92 32.25 -30.26
CA GLY A 179 -28.20 31.25 -31.29
C GLY A 179 -27.03 30.36 -31.70
N LYS A 180 -25.83 30.57 -31.15
CA LYS A 180 -24.66 29.69 -31.27
C LYS A 180 -24.40 28.98 -29.93
N GLN A 181 -23.70 27.85 -29.94
CA GLN A 181 -23.25 27.16 -28.74
C GLN A 181 -21.80 26.68 -28.89
N PHE A 182 -21.10 26.46 -27.77
CA PHE A 182 -19.71 26.00 -27.73
C PHE A 182 -19.41 24.78 -28.64
N ALA A 183 -20.33 23.80 -28.72
CA ALA A 183 -20.20 22.65 -29.61
C ALA A 183 -20.32 23.00 -31.10
N ASP A 184 -21.09 24.03 -31.47
CA ASP A 184 -21.08 24.54 -32.86
C ASP A 184 -19.69 25.08 -33.20
N GLN A 185 -19.01 25.77 -32.27
CA GLN A 185 -17.64 26.29 -32.47
C GLN A 185 -16.62 25.15 -32.64
N LEU A 186 -16.71 24.10 -31.83
CA LEU A 186 -15.84 22.93 -31.96
C LEU A 186 -16.07 22.18 -33.28
N ALA A 187 -17.33 22.05 -33.72
CA ALA A 187 -17.67 21.41 -34.98
C ALA A 187 -17.21 22.21 -36.20
N GLU A 188 -17.26 23.54 -36.15
CA GLU A 188 -16.72 24.43 -37.19
C GLU A 188 -15.21 24.25 -37.39
N GLU A 189 -14.45 24.05 -36.31
CA GLU A 189 -13.00 23.77 -36.35
C GLU A 189 -12.66 22.29 -36.64
N GLY A 190 -13.66 21.46 -36.97
CA GLY A 190 -13.47 20.04 -37.28
C GLY A 190 -13.07 19.16 -36.08
N ILE A 191 -13.31 19.60 -34.85
CA ILE A 191 -13.05 18.80 -33.65
C ILE A 191 -14.11 17.71 -33.52
N GLN A 192 -13.67 16.46 -33.38
CA GLN A 192 -14.56 15.31 -33.21
C GLN A 192 -15.30 15.36 -31.86
N LEU A 193 -16.63 15.40 -31.94
CA LEU A 193 -17.55 15.35 -30.80
C LEU A 193 -18.05 13.92 -30.57
N GLY A 194 -18.41 13.59 -29.33
CA GLY A 194 -18.94 12.29 -28.93
C GLY A 194 -18.48 11.84 -27.54
N TRP A 195 -19.02 10.70 -27.10
CA TRP A 195 -18.65 10.07 -25.83
C TRP A 195 -17.19 9.61 -25.81
N GLU A 196 -16.69 9.03 -26.91
CA GLU A 196 -15.29 8.58 -27.03
C GLU A 196 -14.26 9.71 -26.90
N THR A 197 -14.59 10.91 -27.36
CA THR A 197 -13.73 12.09 -27.22
C THR A 197 -14.01 12.85 -25.92
N ARG A 198 -14.97 12.38 -25.10
CA ARG A 198 -15.47 13.06 -23.90
C ARG A 198 -16.07 14.47 -24.14
N LEU A 199 -16.27 14.86 -25.40
CA LEU A 199 -16.87 16.14 -25.80
C LEU A 199 -18.34 15.90 -26.20
N VAL A 200 -19.27 16.05 -25.25
CA VAL A 200 -20.66 15.57 -25.37
C VAL A 200 -21.65 16.73 -25.59
N PRO A 201 -22.08 16.98 -26.84
CA PRO A 201 -23.14 17.94 -27.17
C PRO A 201 -24.55 17.41 -26.86
N PHE A 202 -25.22 18.01 -25.88
CA PHE A 202 -26.55 17.61 -25.42
C PHE A 202 -27.71 18.32 -26.16
N GLY A 203 -27.63 19.64 -26.37
CA GLY A 203 -28.65 20.37 -27.16
C GLY A 203 -28.50 21.89 -27.16
N LYS A 204 -29.07 22.55 -28.17
CA LYS A 204 -28.99 24.03 -28.33
C LYS A 204 -29.81 24.84 -27.31
N ASP A 205 -30.84 24.24 -26.72
CA ASP A 205 -31.70 24.92 -25.76
C ASP A 205 -31.15 24.80 -24.33
N VAL A 206 -31.35 25.82 -23.50
CA VAL A 206 -30.90 25.82 -22.09
C VAL A 206 -31.52 24.66 -21.30
N SER A 207 -32.71 24.18 -21.68
CA SER A 207 -33.34 23.00 -21.09
C SER A 207 -32.55 21.70 -21.29
N ALA A 208 -31.72 21.59 -22.33
CA ALA A 208 -30.90 20.40 -22.58
C ALA A 208 -29.76 20.20 -21.57
N LEU A 209 -29.42 21.22 -20.77
CA LEU A 209 -28.53 21.08 -19.61
C LEU A 209 -29.06 20.07 -18.58
N ILE A 210 -30.37 19.76 -18.60
CA ILE A 210 -30.95 18.73 -17.73
C ILE A 210 -30.33 17.34 -17.99
N TYR A 211 -29.85 17.06 -19.19
CA TYR A 211 -29.24 15.75 -19.50
C TYR A 211 -27.92 15.53 -18.75
N ALA A 212 -27.15 16.59 -18.47
CA ALA A 212 -25.94 16.53 -17.63
C ALA A 212 -26.29 16.14 -16.18
N LEU A 213 -27.30 16.79 -15.60
CA LEU A 213 -27.77 16.47 -14.25
C LEU A 213 -28.48 15.11 -14.21
N GLY A 214 -29.24 14.73 -15.24
CA GLY A 214 -29.85 13.42 -15.37
C GLY A 214 -28.83 12.27 -15.54
N PHE A 215 -27.63 12.55 -16.06
CA PHE A 215 -26.49 11.62 -16.00
C PHE A 215 -25.98 11.48 -14.57
N ALA A 216 -25.70 12.61 -13.90
CA ALA A 216 -25.16 12.65 -12.54
C ALA A 216 -26.09 11.97 -11.50
N ASN A 217 -27.41 12.21 -11.60
CA ASN A 217 -28.43 11.54 -10.79
C ASN A 217 -28.42 10.01 -11.00
N ARG A 218 -28.30 9.53 -12.25
CA ARG A 218 -28.24 8.09 -12.54
C ARG A 218 -26.97 7.45 -12.05
N ALA A 219 -25.82 8.13 -12.08
CA ALA A 219 -24.60 7.63 -11.48
C ALA A 219 -24.76 7.42 -9.96
N ALA A 220 -25.40 8.37 -9.26
CA ALA A 220 -25.72 8.23 -7.83
C ALA A 220 -26.69 7.07 -7.53
N LEU A 221 -27.75 6.90 -8.35
CA LEU A 221 -28.70 5.78 -8.19
C LEU A 221 -28.08 4.41 -8.54
N SER A 222 -27.18 4.35 -9.54
CA SER A 222 -26.62 3.10 -10.07
C SER A 222 -25.42 2.60 -9.26
N PHE A 223 -24.47 3.49 -8.95
CA PHE A 223 -23.20 3.15 -8.31
C PHE A 223 -23.19 3.50 -6.82
N GLY A 224 -23.87 4.59 -6.44
CA GLY A 224 -24.00 4.99 -5.04
C GLY A 224 -25.05 4.21 -4.24
N GLY A 225 -25.87 3.38 -4.90
CA GLY A 225 -26.96 2.64 -4.25
C GLY A 225 -28.06 3.52 -3.65
N ILE A 226 -28.06 4.82 -3.97
CA ILE A 226 -29.03 5.79 -3.44
C ILE A 226 -30.44 5.39 -3.88
N GLN A 227 -31.39 5.40 -2.95
CA GLN A 227 -32.77 5.00 -3.25
C GLN A 227 -33.53 6.14 -3.96
N PRO A 228 -34.38 5.84 -4.95
CA PRO A 228 -35.24 6.85 -5.57
C PRO A 228 -36.12 7.56 -4.54
N GLY A 229 -36.11 8.90 -4.55
CA GLY A 229 -36.78 9.73 -3.54
C GLY A 229 -35.89 10.18 -2.37
N ASP A 230 -34.70 9.59 -2.19
CA ASP A 230 -33.67 10.14 -1.29
C ASP A 230 -32.90 11.27 -1.98
N SER A 231 -33.55 12.42 -2.10
CA SER A 231 -32.97 13.62 -2.71
C SER A 231 -31.71 14.08 -1.98
N LEU A 232 -31.69 14.01 -0.64
CA LEU A 232 -30.55 14.44 0.16
C LEU A 232 -29.35 13.51 -0.01
N GLY A 233 -29.56 12.19 -0.04
CA GLY A 233 -28.52 11.20 -0.35
C GLY A 233 -27.97 11.38 -1.76
N ASN A 234 -28.84 11.67 -2.75
CA ASN A 234 -28.42 11.90 -4.13
C ASN A 234 -27.56 13.17 -4.26
N LEU A 235 -28.00 14.28 -3.68
CA LEU A 235 -27.25 15.54 -3.66
C LEU A 235 -25.90 15.38 -2.96
N LYS A 236 -25.85 14.72 -1.79
CA LYS A 236 -24.60 14.43 -1.07
C LYS A 236 -23.67 13.51 -1.86
N TYR A 237 -24.20 12.52 -2.57
CA TYR A 237 -23.36 11.66 -3.42
C TYR A 237 -22.67 12.50 -4.49
N ASN A 238 -23.43 13.32 -5.23
CA ASN A 238 -22.90 14.18 -6.29
C ASN A 238 -21.86 15.18 -5.76
N GLN A 239 -22.15 15.84 -4.64
CA GLN A 239 -21.26 16.78 -3.96
C GLN A 239 -19.89 16.15 -3.63
N ASN A 240 -19.86 14.89 -3.19
CA ASN A 240 -18.66 14.22 -2.68
C ASN A 240 -17.97 13.28 -3.69
N ARG A 241 -18.65 12.85 -4.77
CA ARG A 241 -18.12 11.84 -5.71
C ARG A 241 -17.97 12.31 -7.15
N ILE A 242 -18.78 13.27 -7.61
CA ILE A 242 -18.74 13.73 -9.01
C ILE A 242 -18.21 15.16 -9.03
N PHE A 243 -16.96 15.36 -9.45
CA PHE A 243 -16.31 16.67 -9.45
C PHE A 243 -16.73 17.51 -10.66
N ALA A 244 -18.02 17.84 -10.71
CA ALA A 244 -18.60 18.66 -11.77
C ALA A 244 -18.76 20.14 -11.40
N PHE A 245 -18.69 20.99 -12.41
CA PHE A 245 -18.82 22.45 -12.31
C PHE A 245 -19.43 23.02 -13.60
N VAL A 246 -20.07 24.19 -13.50
CA VAL A 246 -20.70 24.89 -14.62
C VAL A 246 -19.77 25.99 -15.13
N MET A 247 -19.56 26.04 -16.46
CA MET A 247 -18.85 27.12 -17.14
C MET A 247 -19.85 27.87 -18.03
N ALA A 248 -20.14 29.12 -17.67
CA ALA A 248 -21.06 29.97 -18.39
C ALA A 248 -20.29 30.99 -19.25
N PHE A 249 -20.51 30.93 -20.57
CA PHE A 249 -19.89 31.85 -21.54
C PHE A 249 -20.89 32.81 -22.17
N GLY A 250 -20.54 34.10 -22.16
CA GLY A 250 -21.38 35.20 -22.62
C GLY A 250 -22.56 35.47 -21.69
N GLU A 251 -23.65 36.02 -22.24
CA GLU A 251 -24.78 36.50 -21.45
C GLU A 251 -25.46 35.39 -20.62
N VAL A 252 -25.55 35.63 -19.31
CA VAL A 252 -26.29 34.78 -18.35
C VAL A 252 -27.71 35.33 -18.21
N THR A 253 -28.63 34.74 -18.97
CA THR A 253 -30.06 35.06 -18.99
C THR A 253 -30.81 34.46 -17.78
N PRO A 254 -32.01 34.95 -17.42
CA PRO A 254 -32.76 34.46 -16.24
C PRO A 254 -33.01 32.94 -16.24
N ASP A 255 -33.26 32.37 -17.42
CA ASP A 255 -33.45 30.92 -17.60
C ASP A 255 -32.17 30.11 -17.31
N LYS A 256 -30.99 30.64 -17.64
CA LYS A 256 -29.68 30.08 -17.22
C LYS A 256 -29.45 30.25 -15.71
N TYR A 257 -29.75 31.41 -15.13
CA TYR A 257 -29.66 31.61 -13.67
C TYR A 257 -30.48 30.57 -12.89
N ALA A 258 -31.68 30.25 -13.37
CA ALA A 258 -32.56 29.25 -12.76
C ALA A 258 -31.95 27.82 -12.80
N VAL A 259 -31.48 27.37 -13.97
CA VAL A 259 -30.85 26.04 -14.11
C VAL A 259 -29.53 25.96 -13.35
N ALA A 260 -28.74 27.04 -13.33
CA ALA A 260 -27.51 27.13 -12.55
C ALA A 260 -27.76 27.07 -11.03
N ALA A 261 -28.81 27.72 -10.52
CA ALA A 261 -29.25 27.54 -9.13
C ALA A 261 -29.67 26.08 -8.84
N GLY A 262 -30.27 25.40 -9.83
CA GLY A 262 -30.49 23.95 -9.79
C GLY A 262 -29.19 23.16 -9.62
N ALA A 263 -28.17 23.44 -10.44
CA ALA A 263 -26.87 22.76 -10.38
C ALA A 263 -26.12 23.00 -9.04
N ILE A 264 -26.24 24.20 -8.45
CA ILE A 264 -25.61 24.52 -7.16
C ILE A 264 -26.09 23.60 -6.02
N ASN A 265 -27.33 23.06 -6.07
CA ASN A 265 -27.81 22.06 -5.09
C ASN A 265 -26.91 20.82 -5.01
N TYR A 266 -26.30 20.42 -6.12
CA TYR A 266 -25.41 19.25 -6.23
C TYR A 266 -23.98 19.55 -5.75
N GLY A 267 -23.73 20.76 -5.26
CA GLY A 267 -22.38 21.25 -4.94
C GLY A 267 -21.55 21.59 -6.17
N PHE A 268 -22.18 21.79 -7.33
CA PHE A 268 -21.51 22.16 -8.58
C PHE A 268 -21.44 23.70 -8.68
N PRO A 269 -20.23 24.31 -8.57
CA PRO A 269 -20.07 25.75 -8.63
C PRO A 269 -20.23 26.27 -10.05
N VAL A 270 -20.50 27.57 -10.16
CA VAL A 270 -20.65 28.28 -11.44
C VAL A 270 -19.47 29.23 -11.64
N ILE A 271 -18.82 29.12 -12.78
CA ILE A 271 -17.72 29.99 -13.20
C ILE A 271 -18.16 30.72 -14.46
N ALA A 272 -18.12 32.05 -14.43
CA ALA A 272 -18.55 32.92 -15.54
C ALA A 272 -17.40 33.78 -16.08
N ASP A 273 -17.38 33.96 -17.40
CA ASP A 273 -16.51 34.93 -18.08
C ASP A 273 -17.00 36.38 -17.94
N THR A 274 -18.31 36.56 -17.78
CA THR A 274 -18.98 37.85 -17.69
C THR A 274 -18.99 38.44 -16.27
N ASP A 275 -19.16 39.76 -16.21
CA ASP A 275 -19.37 40.51 -14.97
C ASP A 275 -20.79 40.28 -14.44
N ILE A 276 -20.94 39.22 -13.64
CA ILE A 276 -22.14 38.92 -12.86
C ILE A 276 -21.78 38.94 -11.36
N PRO A 277 -22.74 39.18 -10.45
CA PRO A 277 -22.45 39.15 -9.03
C PRO A 277 -21.92 37.79 -8.55
N GLU A 278 -21.24 37.77 -7.42
CA GLU A 278 -20.63 36.54 -6.88
C GLU A 278 -21.39 35.97 -5.66
N ILE A 279 -21.14 34.68 -5.40
CA ILE A 279 -21.57 33.98 -4.19
C ILE A 279 -20.35 33.24 -3.63
N LEU A 280 -19.47 34.03 -3.01
CA LEU A 280 -18.23 33.57 -2.37
C LEU A 280 -18.39 32.77 -1.05
N PRO A 281 -19.42 32.97 -0.20
CA PRO A 281 -19.58 32.18 1.02
C PRO A 281 -19.73 30.68 0.72
N THR A 282 -19.08 29.81 1.47
CA THR A 282 -19.14 28.35 1.25
C THR A 282 -20.39 27.71 1.87
N GLY A 283 -20.67 26.43 1.55
CA GLY A 283 -21.62 25.62 2.34
C GLY A 283 -22.38 24.53 1.58
N VAL A 284 -22.63 24.72 0.28
CA VAL A 284 -23.23 23.68 -0.61
C VAL A 284 -22.18 23.24 -1.64
N CYS A 285 -21.57 24.21 -2.32
CA CYS A 285 -20.29 23.97 -3.00
C CYS A 285 -19.16 23.81 -1.97
N THR A 286 -18.08 23.13 -2.39
CA THR A 286 -16.88 22.91 -1.55
C THR A 286 -16.26 24.24 -1.13
N TYR A 287 -16.18 25.18 -2.06
CA TYR A 287 -15.73 26.55 -1.82
C TYR A 287 -16.80 27.54 -2.31
N GLU A 288 -16.46 28.47 -3.19
CA GLU A 288 -17.36 29.48 -3.74
C GLU A 288 -18.48 28.85 -4.59
N HIS A 289 -19.72 29.34 -4.51
CA HIS A 289 -20.82 28.84 -5.36
C HIS A 289 -20.87 29.51 -6.72
N VAL A 290 -20.50 30.79 -6.81
CA VAL A 290 -20.46 31.57 -8.07
C VAL A 290 -19.24 32.48 -8.05
N VAL A 291 -18.38 32.34 -9.07
CA VAL A 291 -17.20 33.19 -9.35
C VAL A 291 -17.33 33.79 -10.75
N SER A 292 -16.95 35.05 -10.89
CA SER A 292 -17.19 35.88 -12.09
C SER A 292 -15.92 36.48 -12.68
N GLN A 293 -16.02 37.11 -13.85
CA GLN A 293 -14.91 37.81 -14.53
C GLN A 293 -13.64 36.95 -14.71
N VAL A 294 -13.76 35.63 -14.84
CA VAL A 294 -12.60 34.74 -14.86
C VAL A 294 -11.92 34.76 -16.24
N PRO A 295 -10.60 35.06 -16.33
CA PRO A 295 -9.88 35.09 -17.60
C PRO A 295 -9.85 33.71 -18.29
N TYR A 296 -10.03 33.68 -19.61
CA TYR A 296 -10.09 32.43 -20.38
C TYR A 296 -8.87 31.52 -20.21
N ASP A 297 -7.67 32.10 -20.04
CA ASP A 297 -6.42 31.35 -19.92
C ASP A 297 -6.28 30.58 -18.60
N SER A 298 -6.90 31.07 -17.52
CA SER A 298 -6.93 30.42 -16.20
C SER A 298 -8.31 29.87 -15.81
N MET A 299 -9.28 29.92 -16.73
CA MET A 299 -10.67 29.50 -16.53
C MET A 299 -10.78 28.05 -16.03
N VAL A 300 -10.05 27.12 -16.67
CA VAL A 300 -10.08 25.69 -16.32
C VAL A 300 -9.44 25.46 -14.94
N GLU A 301 -8.30 26.08 -14.67
CA GLU A 301 -7.62 26.01 -13.37
C GLU A 301 -8.50 26.55 -12.24
N LYS A 302 -9.13 27.71 -12.46
CA LYS A 302 -10.04 28.31 -11.48
C LYS A 302 -11.26 27.44 -11.22
N ALA A 303 -11.83 26.82 -12.26
CA ALA A 303 -12.98 25.92 -12.11
C ALA A 303 -12.62 24.65 -11.32
N LEU A 304 -11.44 24.07 -11.57
CA LEU A 304 -10.89 22.95 -10.80
C LEU A 304 -10.67 23.34 -9.34
N GLU A 305 -10.03 24.49 -9.09
CA GLU A 305 -9.76 25.03 -7.75
C GLU A 305 -11.05 25.22 -6.95
N VAL A 306 -12.04 25.94 -7.50
CA VAL A 306 -13.32 26.26 -6.85
C VAL A 306 -14.15 24.99 -6.60
N ARG A 307 -14.06 23.99 -7.49
CA ARG A 307 -14.71 22.68 -7.26
C ARG A 307 -13.98 21.82 -6.22
N GLY A 308 -12.70 22.09 -5.94
CA GLY A 308 -11.83 21.20 -5.18
C GLY A 308 -11.42 19.94 -5.96
N CYS A 309 -11.45 20.00 -7.30
CA CYS A 309 -11.11 18.87 -8.17
C CYS A 309 -9.59 18.73 -8.31
N LYS A 310 -9.02 17.68 -7.72
CA LYS A 310 -7.59 17.40 -7.78
C LYS A 310 -7.30 16.30 -8.79
N ILE A 311 -6.43 16.60 -9.74
CA ILE A 311 -6.16 15.72 -10.88
C ILE A 311 -5.01 14.80 -10.50
N LYS A 312 -5.26 13.49 -10.47
CA LYS A 312 -4.20 12.50 -10.28
C LYS A 312 -3.29 12.50 -11.50
N ILE A 313 -2.02 12.84 -11.29
CA ILE A 313 -0.99 12.74 -12.32
C ILE A 313 -0.59 11.26 -12.41
N THR A 314 -1.20 10.54 -13.36
CA THR A 314 -1.06 9.07 -13.51
C THR A 314 0.28 8.63 -14.06
N LYS A 315 1.08 9.53 -14.64
CA LYS A 315 2.42 9.25 -15.15
C LYS A 315 3.36 10.41 -14.85
N VAL A 316 4.49 10.12 -14.20
CA VAL A 316 5.59 11.08 -14.02
C VAL A 316 6.27 11.30 -15.38
N PRO A 317 6.44 12.53 -15.87
CA PRO A 317 6.74 12.80 -17.29
C PRO A 317 8.24 12.67 -17.66
N ILE A 318 8.95 11.70 -17.08
CA ILE A 318 10.40 11.51 -17.23
C ILE A 318 10.76 10.43 -18.28
N PRO A 319 11.98 10.43 -18.85
CA PRO A 319 12.40 9.50 -19.90
C PRO A 319 12.78 8.09 -19.41
N VAL A 320 12.70 7.85 -18.10
CA VAL A 320 13.04 6.59 -17.43
C VAL A 320 11.83 6.02 -16.68
N PRO A 321 11.75 4.70 -16.46
CA PRO A 321 10.81 4.07 -15.54
C PRO A 321 10.79 4.75 -14.16
N TYR A 322 9.58 4.79 -13.60
CA TYR A 322 9.33 5.35 -12.28
C TYR A 322 8.48 4.38 -11.45
N GLY A 323 8.89 4.11 -10.21
CA GLY A 323 8.17 3.24 -9.27
C GLY A 323 9.08 2.76 -8.13
N ALA A 324 8.46 2.27 -7.04
CA ALA A 324 9.16 1.85 -5.82
C ALA A 324 10.21 0.74 -6.04
N ALA A 325 10.12 -0.03 -7.13
CA ALA A 325 11.11 -1.05 -7.50
C ALA A 325 12.52 -0.48 -7.76
N PHE A 326 12.64 0.81 -8.11
CA PHE A 326 13.92 1.48 -8.35
C PHE A 326 14.53 2.10 -7.09
N GLU A 327 13.75 2.21 -5.98
CA GLU A 327 14.17 2.95 -4.79
C GLU A 327 15.45 2.40 -4.12
N GLY A 328 15.72 1.11 -4.33
CA GLY A 328 16.93 0.42 -3.84
C GLY A 328 18.11 0.38 -4.83
N GLU A 329 18.07 1.10 -5.95
CA GLU A 329 19.16 1.11 -6.93
C GLU A 329 20.48 1.60 -6.29
N ARG A 330 21.60 0.97 -6.66
CA ARG A 330 22.94 1.34 -6.17
C ARG A 330 23.85 1.76 -7.32
N ILE A 331 23.91 3.06 -7.58
CA ILE A 331 24.83 3.65 -8.56
C ILE A 331 26.25 3.65 -7.99
N ARG A 332 27.14 2.81 -8.54
CA ARG A 332 28.56 2.78 -8.15
C ARG A 332 29.31 3.91 -8.85
N LYS A 333 30.46 4.32 -8.30
CA LYS A 333 31.29 5.39 -8.88
C LYS A 333 31.71 5.16 -10.33
N THR A 334 31.80 3.91 -10.78
CA THR A 334 32.10 3.53 -12.18
C THR A 334 30.95 3.80 -13.15
N ASP A 335 29.73 3.92 -12.63
CA ASP A 335 28.49 3.95 -13.38
C ASP A 335 27.80 5.33 -13.27
N THR A 336 28.44 6.27 -12.54
CA THR A 336 27.98 7.63 -12.28
C THR A 336 28.32 8.56 -13.46
N HIS A 337 27.32 9.28 -13.98
CA HIS A 337 27.52 10.38 -14.93
C HIS A 337 27.88 11.68 -14.21
N VAL A 338 27.09 12.09 -13.20
CA VAL A 338 27.38 13.25 -12.34
C VAL A 338 27.02 12.93 -10.89
N GLU A 339 27.83 13.44 -9.96
CA GLU A 339 27.68 13.30 -8.51
C GLU A 339 27.45 14.68 -7.86
N PHE A 340 26.61 14.73 -6.82
CA PHE A 340 26.34 15.95 -6.07
C PHE A 340 26.35 15.65 -4.57
N GLY A 341 26.98 16.50 -3.76
CA GLY A 341 26.90 16.41 -2.31
C GLY A 341 27.88 15.42 -1.68
N GLY A 342 27.44 14.80 -0.59
CA GLY A 342 28.27 13.97 0.26
C GLY A 342 29.47 14.75 0.81
N ASN A 343 30.66 14.15 0.81
CA ASN A 343 31.89 14.80 1.26
C ASN A 343 32.65 15.50 0.10
N ILE A 344 32.02 15.74 -1.06
CA ILE A 344 32.71 16.21 -2.28
C ILE A 344 32.34 17.67 -2.60
N THR A 345 31.05 17.99 -2.59
CA THR A 345 30.52 19.34 -2.87
C THR A 345 29.41 19.68 -1.87
N PRO A 346 29.11 20.97 -1.62
CA PRO A 346 27.96 21.33 -0.80
C PRO A 346 26.66 20.98 -1.53
N ALA A 347 25.76 20.24 -0.88
CA ALA A 347 24.43 19.97 -1.40
C ALA A 347 23.34 20.00 -0.31
N PHE A 348 22.17 20.54 -0.64
CA PHE A 348 21.03 20.56 0.27
C PHE A 348 19.66 20.49 -0.46
N GLU A 349 18.66 20.01 0.27
CA GLU A 349 17.24 19.99 -0.14
C GLU A 349 16.43 20.86 0.84
N PHE A 350 15.51 21.69 0.33
CA PHE A 350 14.76 22.63 1.17
C PHE A 350 13.33 22.81 0.66
N VAL A 351 12.33 22.56 1.51
CA VAL A 351 10.92 22.88 1.25
C VAL A 351 10.50 24.11 2.03
N SER A 352 9.82 25.06 1.37
CA SER A 352 9.15 26.19 2.01
C SER A 352 7.70 26.36 1.54
N SER A 353 6.83 26.73 2.48
CA SER A 353 5.44 27.10 2.19
C SER A 353 5.33 28.56 1.74
N VAL A 354 4.53 28.82 0.69
CA VAL A 354 4.30 30.14 0.10
C VAL A 354 2.80 30.37 -0.16
N GLU A 355 2.40 31.63 -0.34
CA GLU A 355 1.01 31.96 -0.66
C GLU A 355 0.63 31.51 -2.08
N ILE A 356 -0.62 31.11 -2.29
CA ILE A 356 -1.08 30.48 -3.55
C ILE A 356 -0.95 31.38 -4.80
N ASN A 357 -0.74 32.67 -4.62
CA ASN A 357 -0.53 33.66 -5.68
C ASN A 357 0.97 34.01 -5.93
N GLN A 358 1.90 33.47 -5.15
CA GLN A 358 3.34 33.75 -5.29
C GLN A 358 4.03 32.81 -6.28
N ILE A 359 3.45 31.65 -6.58
CA ILE A 359 3.99 30.66 -7.51
C ILE A 359 3.00 30.24 -8.60
N ASN A 360 3.56 29.93 -9.77
CA ASN A 360 2.88 29.20 -10.83
C ASN A 360 3.11 27.71 -10.61
N ASP A 361 2.08 26.89 -10.84
CA ASP A 361 2.23 25.45 -10.73
C ASP A 361 3.06 24.88 -11.89
N GLY A 362 3.93 23.90 -11.60
CA GLY A 362 4.77 23.26 -12.60
C GLY A 362 5.94 24.11 -13.10
N GLU A 363 6.22 25.25 -12.46
CA GLU A 363 7.39 26.07 -12.78
C GLU A 363 8.66 25.36 -12.30
N ILE A 364 9.56 25.04 -13.24
CA ILE A 364 10.83 24.36 -12.98
C ILE A 364 11.97 25.19 -13.57
N ASN A 365 12.84 25.68 -12.69
CA ASN A 365 14.00 26.52 -13.03
C ASN A 365 15.32 25.80 -12.74
N ILE A 366 16.35 26.10 -13.52
CA ILE A 366 17.73 25.65 -13.28
C ILE A 366 18.63 26.89 -13.22
N ILE A 367 19.49 26.99 -12.20
CA ILE A 367 20.43 28.10 -11.99
C ILE A 367 21.85 27.51 -11.89
N GLY A 368 22.67 27.75 -12.91
CA GLY A 368 23.95 27.05 -13.12
C GLY A 368 23.85 25.98 -14.20
N PRO A 369 24.93 25.22 -14.45
CA PRO A 369 24.98 24.21 -15.51
C PRO A 369 24.08 22.98 -15.23
N ASP A 370 23.42 22.46 -16.26
CA ASP A 370 22.77 21.13 -16.24
C ASP A 370 23.80 20.02 -16.55
N ILE A 371 23.43 18.75 -16.34
CA ILE A 371 24.35 17.61 -16.36
C ILE A 371 24.86 17.21 -17.76
N ASP A 372 24.37 17.82 -18.84
CA ASP A 372 24.96 17.71 -20.19
C ASP A 372 25.92 18.85 -20.54
N GLU A 373 26.08 19.85 -19.67
CA GLU A 373 27.05 20.94 -19.83
C GLU A 373 28.41 20.66 -19.16
N VAL A 374 28.55 19.48 -18.52
CA VAL A 374 29.74 19.06 -17.76
C VAL A 374 30.30 17.72 -18.23
N GLU A 375 31.58 17.46 -17.94
CA GLU A 375 32.24 16.20 -18.28
C GLU A 375 31.71 15.03 -17.45
N GLU A 376 31.68 13.83 -18.04
CA GLU A 376 31.29 12.60 -17.34
C GLU A 376 32.21 12.33 -16.14
N GLY A 377 31.62 11.95 -15.00
CA GLY A 377 32.31 11.77 -13.73
C GLY A 377 32.54 13.05 -12.93
N SER A 378 32.01 14.20 -13.37
CA SER A 378 32.07 15.47 -12.63
C SER A 378 31.30 15.43 -11.31
N ALA A 379 31.72 16.27 -10.37
CA ALA A 379 30.98 16.57 -9.15
C ALA A 379 30.56 18.05 -9.13
N LEU A 380 29.29 18.32 -8.83
CA LEU A 380 28.69 19.67 -8.78
C LEU A 380 28.05 19.94 -7.41
N PRO A 381 28.00 21.20 -6.94
CA PRO A 381 27.15 21.55 -5.80
C PRO A 381 25.66 21.46 -6.20
N LEU A 382 24.76 21.33 -5.24
CA LEU A 382 23.32 21.22 -5.54
C LEU A 382 22.42 21.86 -4.47
N ALA A 383 21.48 22.72 -4.88
CA ALA A 383 20.29 23.01 -4.09
C ALA A 383 19.04 22.46 -4.78
N ILE A 384 18.25 21.69 -4.04
CA ILE A 384 16.90 21.25 -4.44
C ILE A 384 15.91 22.15 -3.69
N TRP A 385 15.53 23.28 -4.29
CA TRP A 385 14.68 24.28 -3.64
C TRP A 385 13.23 24.12 -4.10
N VAL A 386 12.33 23.76 -3.19
CA VAL A 386 10.94 23.41 -3.50
C VAL A 386 10.00 24.39 -2.78
N GLU A 387 9.20 25.12 -3.56
CA GLU A 387 8.19 26.05 -3.07
C GLU A 387 6.81 25.41 -3.24
N VAL A 388 6.07 25.24 -2.15
CA VAL A 388 4.74 24.63 -2.16
C VAL A 388 3.68 25.59 -1.65
N ALA A 389 2.50 25.57 -2.28
CA ALA A 389 1.35 26.34 -1.83
C ALA A 389 0.11 25.45 -1.75
N GLY A 390 -0.75 25.72 -0.77
CA GLY A 390 -2.07 25.12 -0.71
C GLY A 390 -2.94 25.63 0.44
N ARG A 391 -4.26 25.55 0.28
CA ARG A 391 -5.25 26.09 1.23
C ARG A 391 -5.18 25.46 2.62
N LYS A 392 -4.61 24.26 2.74
CA LYS A 392 -4.34 23.57 4.01
C LYS A 392 -2.84 23.48 4.35
N MET A 393 -1.94 24.03 3.53
CA MET A 393 -0.50 23.96 3.79
C MET A 393 -0.14 24.76 5.05
N GLN A 394 0.78 24.23 5.85
CA GLN A 394 1.26 24.87 7.09
C GLN A 394 2.77 24.70 7.22
N LYS A 395 3.43 25.59 7.96
CA LYS A 395 4.89 25.53 8.16
C LYS A 395 5.38 24.28 8.89
N ASP A 396 4.50 23.58 9.60
CA ASP A 396 4.82 22.32 10.26
C ASP A 396 4.76 21.12 9.28
N PHE A 397 4.25 21.31 8.07
CA PHE A 397 4.24 20.29 7.01
C PHE A 397 5.49 20.35 6.10
N GLU A 398 6.27 21.43 6.16
CA GLU A 398 7.48 21.57 5.35
C GLU A 398 8.51 20.45 5.58
N PRO A 399 8.88 20.05 6.83
CA PRO A 399 9.87 18.98 7.06
C PRO A 399 9.39 17.60 6.58
N ILE A 400 8.07 17.40 6.57
CA ILE A 400 7.44 16.15 6.15
C ILE A 400 7.60 16.00 4.64
N LEU A 401 7.21 17.02 3.87
CA LEU A 401 7.38 17.06 2.42
C LEU A 401 8.86 17.06 2.01
N GLU A 402 9.73 17.74 2.76
CA GLU A 402 11.18 17.77 2.53
C GLU A 402 11.78 16.37 2.58
N ARG A 403 11.41 15.56 3.58
CA ARG A 403 11.87 14.16 3.67
C ARG A 403 11.41 13.28 2.50
N GLN A 404 10.29 13.61 1.87
CA GLN A 404 9.79 12.83 0.73
C GLN A 404 10.68 12.96 -0.49
N ILE A 405 11.45 14.05 -0.63
CA ILE A 405 12.39 14.25 -1.75
C ILE A 405 13.29 13.01 -1.93
N HIS A 406 13.75 12.39 -0.83
CA HIS A 406 14.49 11.14 -0.86
C HIS A 406 13.75 9.98 -1.55
N HIS A 407 12.50 9.67 -1.17
CA HIS A 407 11.74 8.56 -1.78
C HIS A 407 11.31 8.91 -3.20
N LEU A 408 10.85 10.15 -3.39
CA LEU A 408 10.34 10.62 -4.67
C LEU A 408 11.42 10.56 -5.76
N LEU A 409 12.64 10.99 -5.47
CA LEU A 409 13.76 10.96 -6.44
C LEU A 409 14.30 9.54 -6.67
N ASN A 410 14.47 8.72 -5.63
CA ASN A 410 14.91 7.32 -5.79
C ASN A 410 13.89 6.45 -6.54
N GLY A 411 12.62 6.88 -6.66
CA GLY A 411 11.63 6.20 -7.48
C GLY A 411 11.96 6.16 -8.98
N ALA A 412 12.94 6.93 -9.48
CA ALA A 412 13.32 6.96 -10.89
C ALA A 412 14.57 6.11 -11.19
N GLU A 413 14.50 5.23 -12.19
CA GLU A 413 15.65 4.43 -12.65
C GLU A 413 16.82 5.34 -13.07
N GLY A 414 18.00 5.12 -12.49
CA GLY A 414 19.20 5.91 -12.74
C GLY A 414 19.33 7.21 -11.95
N ILE A 415 18.45 7.47 -10.98
CA ILE A 415 18.68 8.45 -9.89
C ILE A 415 18.92 7.67 -8.59
N TRP A 416 19.94 8.09 -7.84
CA TRP A 416 20.14 7.65 -6.46
C TRP A 416 20.28 8.87 -5.56
N HIS A 417 19.50 8.95 -4.49
CA HIS A 417 19.50 10.04 -3.52
C HIS A 417 19.64 9.50 -2.09
N MET A 418 20.51 10.08 -1.27
CA MET A 418 20.67 9.74 0.14
C MET A 418 20.96 10.99 0.97
N GLY A 419 20.68 10.92 2.27
CA GLY A 419 20.82 12.06 3.17
C GLY A 419 19.51 12.83 3.30
N GLN A 420 19.64 14.03 3.85
CA GLN A 420 18.54 14.94 4.17
C GLN A 420 19.09 16.35 4.39
N ARG A 421 18.23 17.38 4.34
CA ARG A 421 18.58 18.77 4.70
C ARG A 421 19.86 19.23 3.98
N ASP A 422 20.95 19.52 4.68
CA ASP A 422 22.24 19.98 4.15
C ASP A 422 23.35 18.91 4.07
N ILE A 423 22.98 17.64 4.16
CA ILE A 423 23.88 16.49 3.98
C ILE A 423 23.39 15.56 2.87
N VAL A 424 22.77 16.14 1.85
CA VAL A 424 22.32 15.46 0.64
C VAL A 424 23.53 14.87 -0.11
N TRP A 425 23.33 13.68 -0.67
CA TRP A 425 24.26 13.03 -1.59
C TRP A 425 23.44 12.34 -2.68
N THR A 426 23.58 12.80 -3.94
CA THR A 426 22.81 12.26 -5.06
C THR A 426 23.69 11.99 -6.28
N ARG A 427 23.29 11.02 -7.10
CA ARG A 427 23.99 10.57 -8.31
C ARG A 427 23.00 10.36 -9.44
N VAL A 428 23.44 10.67 -10.66
CA VAL A 428 22.77 10.27 -11.90
C VAL A 428 23.63 9.21 -12.60
N SER A 429 23.04 8.11 -13.06
CA SER A 429 23.78 7.06 -13.77
C SER A 429 24.03 7.40 -15.24
N GLN A 430 25.10 6.85 -15.81
CA GLN A 430 25.39 6.93 -17.26
C GLN A 430 24.21 6.44 -18.11
N ASN A 431 23.54 5.36 -17.68
CA ASN A 431 22.36 4.82 -18.37
C ASN A 431 21.17 5.79 -18.32
N GLY A 432 20.86 6.34 -17.14
CA GLY A 432 19.81 7.35 -17.00
C GLY A 432 20.08 8.58 -17.87
N PHE A 433 21.30 9.11 -17.84
CA PHE A 433 21.71 10.24 -18.67
C PHE A 433 21.61 9.94 -20.18
N ALA A 434 22.09 8.78 -20.62
CA ALA A 434 22.03 8.34 -22.03
C ALA A 434 20.60 8.17 -22.54
N ARG A 435 19.63 7.89 -21.65
CA ARG A 435 18.20 7.83 -21.96
C ARG A 435 17.52 9.21 -21.97
N GLY A 436 18.24 10.27 -21.60
CA GLY A 436 17.76 11.66 -21.64
C GLY A 436 17.51 12.30 -20.27
N LEU A 437 17.86 11.65 -19.16
CA LEU A 437 17.69 12.22 -17.81
C LEU A 437 18.55 13.50 -17.63
N ARG A 438 18.03 14.46 -16.86
CA ARG A 438 18.52 15.85 -16.66
C ARG A 438 18.03 16.39 -15.33
N LEU A 439 18.60 17.49 -14.81
CA LEU A 439 18.14 18.10 -13.55
C LEU A 439 16.68 18.56 -13.61
N ARG A 440 16.19 19.01 -14.77
CA ARG A 440 14.76 19.34 -14.96
C ARG A 440 13.83 18.21 -14.47
N HIS A 441 14.20 16.96 -14.72
CA HIS A 441 13.41 15.79 -14.37
C HIS A 441 13.30 15.55 -12.86
N TYR A 442 14.25 16.03 -12.04
CA TYR A 442 14.09 16.07 -10.58
C TYR A 442 12.91 16.96 -10.21
N GLY A 443 12.80 18.14 -10.83
CA GLY A 443 11.67 19.04 -10.64
C GLY A 443 10.34 18.45 -11.11
N GLU A 444 10.34 17.72 -12.23
CA GLU A 444 9.13 17.08 -12.77
C GLU A 444 8.65 15.91 -11.91
N ILE A 445 9.57 15.13 -11.32
CA ILE A 445 9.27 14.13 -10.30
C ILE A 445 8.62 14.79 -9.08
N LEU A 446 9.26 15.81 -8.52
CA LEU A 446 8.80 16.47 -7.30
C LEU A 446 7.45 17.18 -7.49
N HIS A 447 7.26 17.90 -8.60
CA HIS A 447 5.96 18.49 -8.96
C HIS A 447 4.86 17.44 -9.07
N ALA A 448 5.07 16.41 -9.90
CA ALA A 448 4.07 15.39 -10.16
C ALA A 448 3.68 14.62 -8.89
N LYS A 449 4.68 14.25 -8.08
CA LYS A 449 4.47 13.38 -6.93
C LYS A 449 4.01 14.11 -5.68
N LEU A 450 4.49 15.33 -5.39
CA LEU A 450 3.97 16.09 -4.25
C LEU A 450 2.49 16.44 -4.43
N LEU A 451 2.04 16.72 -5.66
CA LEU A 451 0.62 16.92 -5.96
C LEU A 451 -0.22 15.62 -5.89
N SER A 452 0.35 14.49 -6.34
CA SER A 452 -0.37 13.21 -6.41
C SER A 452 -0.47 12.50 -5.04
N ASP A 453 0.60 12.58 -4.24
CA ASP A 453 0.74 11.86 -2.97
C ASP A 453 0.27 12.70 -1.78
N TYR A 454 0.38 14.04 -1.86
CA TYR A 454 -0.07 14.98 -0.81
C TYR A 454 -1.22 15.89 -1.26
N PRO A 455 -2.26 15.39 -1.96
CA PRO A 455 -3.33 16.20 -2.51
C PRO A 455 -4.19 16.85 -1.43
N ALA A 456 -4.13 16.42 -0.16
CA ALA A 456 -4.88 17.10 0.89
C ALA A 456 -4.33 18.50 1.21
N ILE A 457 -3.01 18.71 1.07
CA ILE A 457 -2.29 19.89 1.58
C ILE A 457 -1.57 20.70 0.50
N VAL A 458 -1.13 20.07 -0.60
CA VAL A 458 -0.47 20.74 -1.73
C VAL A 458 -1.50 21.02 -2.82
N ASP A 459 -1.55 22.28 -3.30
CA ASP A 459 -2.33 22.73 -4.46
C ASP A 459 -1.44 23.16 -5.64
N LYS A 460 -0.22 23.66 -5.36
CA LYS A 460 0.79 24.05 -6.35
C LYS A 460 2.21 23.70 -5.89
N VAL A 461 3.08 23.38 -6.84
CA VAL A 461 4.51 23.16 -6.61
C VAL A 461 5.36 23.90 -7.66
N LYS A 462 6.42 24.56 -7.20
CA LYS A 462 7.50 25.12 -8.01
C LYS A 462 8.83 24.54 -7.52
N VAL A 463 9.73 24.23 -8.46
CA VAL A 463 11.07 23.69 -8.13
C VAL A 463 12.17 24.53 -8.78
N THR A 464 13.22 24.83 -8.02
CA THR A 464 14.43 25.47 -8.53
C THR A 464 15.63 24.60 -8.20
N MET A 465 16.27 24.04 -9.22
CA MET A 465 17.53 23.29 -9.11
C MET A 465 18.68 24.29 -9.25
N ILE A 466 19.70 24.20 -8.39
CA ILE A 466 20.82 25.16 -8.40
C ILE A 466 22.14 24.42 -8.35
N THR A 467 23.02 24.66 -9.32
CA THR A 467 24.36 24.09 -9.45
C THR A 467 25.47 25.15 -9.49
N GLU A 468 25.12 26.42 -9.38
CA GLU A 468 26.06 27.54 -9.20
C GLU A 468 26.49 27.66 -7.73
N LEU A 469 27.78 27.46 -7.44
CA LEU A 469 28.34 27.35 -6.09
C LEU A 469 27.97 28.55 -5.18
N ASP A 470 28.19 29.78 -5.66
CA ASP A 470 27.95 31.01 -4.87
C ASP A 470 26.47 31.14 -4.44
N GLU A 471 25.52 30.73 -5.29
CA GLU A 471 24.09 30.75 -4.96
C GLU A 471 23.71 29.58 -4.04
N VAL A 472 24.34 28.40 -4.19
CA VAL A 472 24.18 27.26 -3.27
C VAL A 472 24.64 27.64 -1.85
N GLU A 473 25.84 28.19 -1.67
CA GLU A 473 26.37 28.58 -0.35
C GLU A 473 25.52 29.68 0.33
N LYS A 474 25.10 30.67 -0.47
CA LYS A 474 24.21 31.76 -0.03
C LYS A 474 22.86 31.23 0.45
N ARG A 475 22.23 30.30 -0.27
CA ARG A 475 20.94 29.71 0.15
C ARG A 475 21.08 28.69 1.26
N LEU A 476 22.18 27.92 1.30
CA LEU A 476 22.50 27.01 2.40
C LEU A 476 22.54 27.73 3.75
N THR A 477 23.06 28.96 3.78
CA THR A 477 23.05 29.82 4.98
C THR A 477 21.63 30.13 5.46
N HIS A 478 20.67 30.34 4.55
CA HIS A 478 19.26 30.52 4.90
C HIS A 478 18.63 29.21 5.38
N ALA A 479 18.84 28.12 4.64
CA ALA A 479 18.27 26.81 4.93
C ALA A 479 18.69 26.31 6.33
N ARG A 480 19.99 26.40 6.67
CA ARG A 480 20.51 26.05 8.01
C ARG A 480 19.80 26.81 9.14
N LYS A 481 19.61 28.13 8.98
CA LYS A 481 18.87 28.92 9.96
C LYS A 481 17.43 28.41 10.17
N VAL A 482 16.76 28.01 9.10
CA VAL A 482 15.40 27.44 9.18
C VAL A 482 15.41 26.04 9.80
N TYR A 483 16.43 25.21 9.53
CA TYR A 483 16.60 23.92 10.23
C TYR A 483 16.82 24.10 11.73
N ASP A 484 17.62 25.09 12.15
CA ASP A 484 17.80 25.43 13.56
C ASP A 484 16.49 25.91 14.20
N GLU A 485 15.75 26.79 13.51
CA GLU A 485 14.42 27.24 13.96
C GLU A 485 13.42 26.08 14.07
N ARG A 486 13.45 25.09 13.15
CA ARG A 486 12.65 23.85 13.21
C ARG A 486 13.04 22.99 14.41
N ASN A 487 14.34 22.71 14.59
CA ASN A 487 14.87 21.91 15.70
C ASN A 487 14.49 22.51 17.07
N ARG A 488 14.55 23.83 17.22
CA ARG A 488 14.26 24.52 18.50
C ARG A 488 12.78 24.56 18.90
N ARG A 489 11.83 24.24 18.01
CA ARG A 489 10.38 24.21 18.35
C ARG A 489 10.06 23.20 19.47
N LEU A 490 10.87 22.16 19.63
CA LEU A 490 10.67 21.13 20.66
C LEU A 490 11.31 21.42 22.02
N GLU A 491 12.15 22.46 22.20
CA GLU A 491 12.90 22.66 23.45
C GLU A 491 12.03 22.78 24.72
N ALA A 492 10.75 23.17 24.56
CA ALA A 492 9.79 23.29 25.64
C ALA A 492 9.04 21.98 25.99
N MET A 493 9.13 20.95 25.14
CA MET A 493 8.46 19.66 25.33
C MET A 493 9.43 18.62 25.92
N THR A 494 8.90 17.74 26.78
CA THR A 494 9.65 16.61 27.35
C THR A 494 8.91 15.30 27.13
N ASP A 495 9.62 14.18 27.21
CA ASP A 495 9.03 12.83 27.09
C ASP A 495 8.02 12.54 28.20
N ASP A 496 8.17 13.21 29.35
CA ASP A 496 7.28 13.14 30.50
C ASP A 496 6.05 14.06 30.35
N SER A 497 6.08 15.04 29.45
CA SER A 497 4.95 15.95 29.18
C SER A 497 3.93 15.39 28.18
N VAL A 498 4.21 14.25 27.55
CA VAL A 498 3.35 13.60 26.55
C VAL A 498 2.98 12.16 26.96
N ASP A 499 1.78 11.73 26.58
CA ASP A 499 1.26 10.36 26.73
C ASP A 499 1.48 9.49 25.47
N THR A 500 1.83 10.14 24.36
CA THR A 500 1.88 9.57 23.01
C THR A 500 3.22 9.90 22.36
N PHE A 501 3.89 8.89 21.83
CA PHE A 501 5.04 9.01 20.93
C PHE A 501 4.61 8.70 19.48
N TYR A 502 5.51 8.86 18.51
CA TYR A 502 5.22 8.52 17.12
C TYR A 502 6.20 7.49 16.59
N SER A 503 5.70 6.49 15.86
CA SER A 503 6.58 5.60 15.10
C SER A 503 7.03 6.25 13.79
N CYS A 504 8.04 5.67 13.17
CA CYS A 504 8.34 5.86 11.76
C CYS A 504 8.82 4.52 11.16
N LEU A 505 8.04 3.98 10.22
CA LEU A 505 8.31 2.72 9.51
C LEU A 505 8.92 2.94 8.12
N LEU A 506 9.12 4.20 7.71
CA LEU A 506 9.54 4.62 6.37
C LEU A 506 10.89 4.04 5.90
N CYS A 507 11.75 3.60 6.82
CA CYS A 507 13.01 2.92 6.47
C CYS A 507 12.90 1.38 6.35
N GLN A 508 11.71 0.79 6.50
CA GLN A 508 11.51 -0.65 6.34
C GLN A 508 11.68 -1.12 4.88
N SER A 509 11.68 -0.21 3.90
CA SER A 509 12.04 -0.50 2.51
C SER A 509 13.46 -1.09 2.35
N PHE A 510 14.38 -0.80 3.29
CA PHE A 510 15.74 -1.36 3.29
C PHE A 510 16.21 -1.94 4.64
N ALA A 511 15.47 -1.72 5.73
CA ALA A 511 15.72 -2.33 7.04
C ALA A 511 14.41 -2.87 7.62
N PRO A 512 13.91 -4.04 7.16
CA PRO A 512 12.52 -4.47 7.37
C PRO A 512 12.08 -4.56 8.85
N ASP A 513 12.97 -4.98 9.74
CA ASP A 513 12.65 -5.17 11.16
C ASP A 513 12.90 -3.90 12.01
N HIS A 514 13.31 -2.79 11.39
CA HIS A 514 13.53 -1.53 12.08
C HIS A 514 12.21 -0.79 12.34
N VAL A 515 12.04 -0.34 13.58
CA VAL A 515 10.98 0.59 13.99
C VAL A 515 11.66 1.76 14.69
N CYS A 516 11.58 2.97 14.14
CA CYS A 516 12.05 4.16 14.85
C CYS A 516 10.91 4.67 15.73
N ILE A 517 11.16 4.86 17.02
CA ILE A 517 10.23 5.56 17.94
C ILE A 517 10.78 6.97 18.18
N ILE A 518 9.93 7.96 17.93
CA ILE A 518 10.24 9.39 17.96
C ILE A 518 9.51 10.00 19.16
N THR A 519 10.28 10.66 20.01
CA THR A 519 9.82 11.31 21.25
C THR A 519 10.25 12.79 21.24
N PRO A 520 9.68 13.67 22.07
CA PRO A 520 10.13 15.06 22.18
C PRO A 520 11.63 15.21 22.45
N GLU A 521 12.23 14.33 23.26
CA GLU A 521 13.64 14.37 23.65
C GLU A 521 14.52 13.35 22.90
N ARG A 522 13.94 12.50 22.03
CA ARG A 522 14.65 11.59 21.12
C ARG A 522 14.02 11.67 19.72
N LEU A 523 14.52 12.61 18.91
CA LEU A 523 14.18 12.69 17.49
C LEU A 523 14.59 11.42 16.72
N GLY A 524 14.00 11.23 15.54
CA GLY A 524 14.34 10.12 14.64
C GLY A 524 15.81 10.16 14.25
N LEU A 525 16.46 8.99 14.17
CA LEU A 525 17.91 8.88 13.98
C LEU A 525 18.44 9.56 12.70
N CYS A 526 17.58 9.81 11.72
CA CYS A 526 17.90 10.56 10.49
C CYS A 526 18.12 12.07 10.71
N GLY A 527 17.82 12.63 11.89
CA GLY A 527 17.87 14.07 12.14
C GLY A 527 16.75 14.88 11.47
N ALA A 528 16.08 14.34 10.45
CA ALA A 528 15.02 15.02 9.71
C ALA A 528 13.68 15.07 10.45
N TYR A 529 13.30 13.99 11.15
CA TYR A 529 11.98 13.83 11.79
C TYR A 529 12.04 14.00 13.30
N ASN A 530 11.22 14.92 13.81
CA ASN A 530 11.00 15.19 15.22
C ASN A 530 9.55 14.80 15.64
N TRP A 531 9.20 14.91 16.92
CA TRP A 531 7.88 14.49 17.42
C TRP A 531 6.70 15.25 16.79
N LEU A 532 6.85 16.55 16.51
CA LEU A 532 5.82 17.33 15.81
C LEU A 532 5.69 16.90 14.35
N ASP A 533 6.80 16.55 13.68
CA ASP A 533 6.77 16.04 12.31
C ASP A 533 6.05 14.67 12.26
N GLY A 534 6.31 13.79 13.23
CA GLY A 534 5.61 12.50 13.35
C GLY A 534 4.09 12.67 13.57
N LYS A 535 3.69 13.66 14.38
CA LYS A 535 2.28 14.04 14.56
C LYS A 535 1.66 14.55 13.26
N ALA A 536 2.28 15.55 12.64
CA ALA A 536 1.74 16.17 11.45
C ALA A 536 1.74 15.22 10.24
N ALA A 537 2.66 14.24 10.17
CA ALA A 537 2.64 13.20 9.14
C ALA A 537 1.40 12.30 9.25
N TYR A 538 1.01 11.92 10.47
CA TYR A 538 -0.23 11.19 10.72
C TYR A 538 -1.49 12.04 10.43
N GLU A 539 -1.47 13.35 10.72
CA GLU A 539 -2.58 14.26 10.36
C GLU A 539 -2.73 14.48 8.83
N ILE A 540 -1.68 14.22 8.06
CA ILE A 540 -1.68 14.27 6.59
C ILE A 540 -2.16 12.94 6.00
N ASP A 541 -1.67 11.81 6.52
CA ASP A 541 -2.03 10.46 6.10
C ASP A 541 -2.12 9.52 7.31
N GLU A 542 -3.35 9.24 7.76
CA GLU A 542 -3.65 8.32 8.86
C GLU A 542 -3.19 6.87 8.56
N THR A 543 -3.00 6.52 7.28
CA THR A 543 -2.51 5.20 6.84
C THR A 543 -0.99 5.17 6.58
N GLY A 544 -0.31 6.30 6.78
CA GLY A 544 1.12 6.46 6.50
C GLY A 544 2.05 5.75 7.48
N PRO A 545 3.38 5.82 7.24
CA PRO A 545 4.40 5.13 8.05
C PRO A 545 4.59 5.72 9.46
N ASN A 546 3.92 6.83 9.78
CA ASN A 546 3.97 7.50 11.06
C ASN A 546 2.66 7.29 11.81
N GLN A 547 2.71 6.57 12.93
CA GLN A 547 1.54 6.19 13.71
C GLN A 547 1.68 6.68 15.16
N PRO A 548 0.59 7.17 15.79
CA PRO A 548 0.59 7.55 17.20
C PRO A 548 0.66 6.29 18.08
N VAL A 549 1.73 6.17 18.86
CA VAL A 549 1.94 5.07 19.80
C VAL A 549 1.75 5.58 21.23
N LYS A 550 0.67 5.15 21.88
CA LYS A 550 0.44 5.46 23.30
C LYS A 550 1.47 4.73 24.16
N LYS A 551 2.04 5.44 25.13
CA LYS A 551 3.06 4.86 26.04
C LYS A 551 2.52 3.65 26.79
N GLY A 552 1.29 3.73 27.32
CA GLY A 552 0.75 2.71 28.21
C GLY A 552 1.48 2.71 29.55
N ASP A 553 1.56 1.54 30.20
CA ASP A 553 2.23 1.41 31.50
C ASP A 553 3.75 1.63 31.39
N CYS A 554 4.29 2.47 32.28
CA CYS A 554 5.73 2.70 32.40
C CYS A 554 6.37 1.56 33.19
N LEU A 555 7.20 0.75 32.52
CA LEU A 555 7.87 -0.41 33.11
C LEU A 555 9.21 -0.03 33.74
N ASP A 556 9.96 0.88 33.12
CA ASP A 556 11.20 1.44 33.65
C ASP A 556 11.36 2.91 33.21
N PRO A 557 11.20 3.89 34.12
CA PRO A 557 11.34 5.32 33.79
C PRO A 557 12.80 5.79 33.63
N VAL A 558 13.79 5.00 34.07
CA VAL A 558 15.21 5.31 33.95
C VAL A 558 15.77 4.81 32.62
N LYS A 559 15.33 3.63 32.17
CA LYS A 559 15.65 3.07 30.85
C LYS A 559 14.74 3.58 29.74
N GLY A 560 13.57 4.10 30.09
CA GLY A 560 12.55 4.50 29.13
C GLY A 560 11.95 3.29 28.43
N VAL A 561 11.27 2.44 29.21
CA VAL A 561 10.57 1.24 28.74
C VAL A 561 9.09 1.36 29.11
N TRP A 562 8.21 1.19 28.13
CA TRP A 562 6.77 1.27 28.33
C TRP A 562 6.04 0.17 27.54
N GLN A 563 5.02 -0.44 28.14
CA GLN A 563 4.34 -1.62 27.58
C GLN A 563 3.72 -1.34 26.20
N GLY A 564 3.06 -0.20 26.02
CA GLY A 564 2.41 0.15 24.74
C GLY A 564 3.39 0.45 23.62
N ILE A 565 4.62 0.87 23.95
CA ILE A 565 5.71 1.03 23.00
C ILE A 565 6.27 -0.34 22.60
N ASP A 566 6.53 -1.21 23.58
CA ASP A 566 7.04 -2.56 23.33
C ASP A 566 6.05 -3.41 22.53
N ASP A 567 4.75 -3.38 22.85
CA ASP A 567 3.70 -4.07 22.10
C ASP A 567 3.67 -3.62 20.62
N TYR A 568 3.77 -2.31 20.38
CA TYR A 568 3.78 -1.76 19.03
C TYR A 568 5.05 -2.15 18.25
N VAL A 569 6.22 -2.03 18.88
CA VAL A 569 7.51 -2.40 18.28
C VAL A 569 7.56 -3.90 17.98
N TYR A 570 7.03 -4.75 18.86
CA TYR A 570 6.99 -6.20 18.64
C TYR A 570 6.17 -6.58 17.41
N VAL A 571 4.98 -5.98 17.23
CA VAL A 571 4.16 -6.23 16.03
C VAL A 571 4.85 -5.71 14.76
N ASN A 572 5.34 -4.47 14.77
CA ASN A 572 5.84 -3.79 13.58
C ASN A 572 7.32 -4.09 13.23
N SER A 573 8.05 -4.80 14.09
CA SER A 573 9.38 -5.37 13.80
C SER A 573 9.32 -6.85 13.38
N HIS A 574 8.18 -7.30 12.85
CA HIS A 574 7.92 -8.70 12.49
C HIS A 574 8.23 -9.69 13.64
N LYS A 575 7.94 -9.29 14.88
CA LYS A 575 8.19 -10.06 16.12
C LYS A 575 9.66 -10.29 16.45
N LYS A 576 10.58 -9.48 15.90
CA LYS A 576 12.03 -9.58 16.15
C LYS A 576 12.46 -8.81 17.39
N VAL A 577 11.96 -7.58 17.58
CA VAL A 577 12.31 -6.73 18.72
C VAL A 577 11.18 -6.82 19.73
N SER A 578 11.39 -7.55 20.82
CA SER A 578 10.39 -7.74 21.88
C SER A 578 10.22 -6.51 22.78
N SER A 579 11.28 -5.71 22.92
CA SER A 579 11.30 -4.49 23.75
C SER A 579 12.60 -3.72 23.50
N PHE A 580 12.61 -2.41 23.75
CA PHE A 580 13.84 -1.61 23.73
C PHE A 580 13.88 -0.55 24.84
N CYS A 581 15.08 -0.12 25.20
CA CYS A 581 15.29 0.98 26.14
C CYS A 581 15.49 2.30 25.39
N ALA A 582 14.61 3.28 25.61
CA ALA A 582 14.71 4.59 24.96
C ALA A 582 15.92 5.42 25.43
N TYR A 583 16.52 5.11 26.58
CA TYR A 583 17.58 5.91 27.20
C TYR A 583 18.87 5.15 27.53
N SER A 584 19.01 3.90 27.04
CA SER A 584 20.20 3.07 27.21
C SER A 584 20.83 2.70 25.85
N ILE A 585 22.16 2.60 25.83
CA ILE A 585 22.94 1.99 24.74
C ILE A 585 23.35 0.55 25.07
N MET A 586 23.45 0.19 26.35
CA MET A 586 23.95 -1.11 26.82
C MET A 586 22.85 -2.17 26.98
N ASP A 587 21.63 -1.79 27.34
CA ASP A 587 20.47 -2.68 27.49
C ASP A 587 19.49 -2.47 26.33
N ARG A 588 19.36 -3.48 25.44
CA ARG A 588 18.35 -3.55 24.36
C ARG A 588 18.13 -2.19 23.67
N PRO A 589 19.17 -1.59 23.04
CA PRO A 589 19.02 -0.30 22.38
C PRO A 589 17.97 -0.34 21.27
N MET A 590 17.42 0.83 20.93
CA MET A 590 16.61 0.98 19.70
C MET A 590 17.46 0.57 18.48
N THR A 591 16.89 -0.22 17.58
CA THR A 591 17.58 -0.66 16.37
C THR A 591 17.87 0.52 15.44
N SER A 592 18.76 0.35 14.47
CA SER A 592 19.14 1.39 13.50
C SER A 592 19.03 0.91 12.06
N CYS A 593 18.45 1.71 11.17
CA CYS A 593 18.31 1.33 9.75
C CYS A 593 19.60 1.59 8.94
N GLY A 594 20.08 2.83 8.88
CA GLY A 594 21.28 3.20 8.09
C GLY A 594 21.40 4.69 7.73
N CYS A 595 20.34 5.50 7.88
CA CYS A 595 20.33 6.93 7.55
C CYS A 595 20.77 7.85 8.72
N PHE A 596 21.35 7.30 9.79
CA PHE A 596 21.80 8.05 10.96
C PHE A 596 22.87 9.09 10.62
N GLU A 597 22.85 10.23 11.31
CA GLU A 597 23.86 11.28 11.16
C GLU A 597 25.12 10.99 11.98
N VAL A 598 24.96 10.32 13.13
CA VAL A 598 26.00 10.00 14.11
C VAL A 598 25.86 8.54 14.53
N ILE A 599 26.99 7.88 14.78
CA ILE A 599 27.04 6.60 15.50
C ILE A 599 27.64 6.84 16.89
N CYS A 600 26.96 6.36 17.92
CA CYS A 600 27.51 6.23 19.26
C CYS A 600 28.03 4.80 19.46
N ALA A 601 29.22 4.66 20.03
CA ALA A 601 29.87 3.37 20.29
C ALA A 601 30.53 3.35 21.67
N TYR A 602 30.36 2.26 22.42
CA TYR A 602 31.00 2.01 23.71
C TYR A 602 32.50 1.74 23.53
N VAL A 603 33.33 2.37 24.37
CA VAL A 603 34.78 2.23 24.43
C VAL A 603 35.14 1.64 25.81
N PRO A 604 35.31 0.31 25.93
CA PRO A 604 35.50 -0.36 27.21
C PRO A 604 36.68 0.20 28.02
N GLU A 605 37.82 0.44 27.36
CA GLU A 605 39.04 0.96 27.96
C GLU A 605 38.81 2.33 28.63
N CYS A 606 37.87 3.12 28.12
CA CYS A 606 37.56 4.47 28.59
C CYS A 606 36.37 4.53 29.56
N ASN A 607 35.68 3.40 29.82
CA ASN A 607 34.45 3.31 30.62
C ASN A 607 33.35 4.30 30.14
N GLY A 608 33.24 4.50 28.83
CA GLY A 608 32.42 5.55 28.23
C GLY A 608 32.08 5.30 26.76
N VAL A 609 31.46 6.28 26.12
CA VAL A 609 30.94 6.24 24.74
C VAL A 609 31.63 7.31 23.89
N MET A 610 32.00 6.94 22.67
CA MET A 610 32.37 7.89 21.62
C MET A 610 31.18 8.21 20.73
N ALA A 611 31.16 9.39 20.10
CA ALA A 611 30.19 9.76 19.08
C ALA A 611 30.93 10.20 17.80
N VAL A 612 30.59 9.64 16.64
CA VAL A 612 31.21 9.98 15.35
C VAL A 612 30.16 10.28 14.28
N ASN A 613 30.29 11.43 13.61
CA ASN A 613 29.39 11.88 12.55
C ASN A 613 29.78 11.33 11.17
N ARG A 614 28.80 11.25 10.26
CA ARG A 614 28.90 10.68 8.91
C ARG A 614 30.00 11.29 8.04
N GLU A 615 30.25 12.57 8.21
CA GLU A 615 31.21 13.33 7.42
C GLU A 615 32.67 13.01 7.81
N PHE A 616 32.90 12.51 9.04
CA PHE A 616 34.23 12.19 9.55
C PHE A 616 34.76 10.86 8.97
N GLN A 617 35.92 10.92 8.29
CA GLN A 617 36.54 9.76 7.62
C GLN A 617 37.75 9.17 8.34
N GLY A 618 38.18 9.75 9.47
CA GLY A 618 39.34 9.27 10.22
C GLY A 618 39.07 8.00 11.04
N ASP A 619 40.14 7.47 11.61
CA ASP A 619 40.08 6.39 12.59
C ASP A 619 39.48 6.87 13.92
N THR A 620 38.90 5.94 14.68
CA THR A 620 38.23 6.23 15.95
C THR A 620 38.66 5.24 17.04
N PRO A 621 38.46 5.55 18.34
CA PRO A 621 38.92 4.72 19.46
C PRO A 621 38.45 3.26 19.47
N VAL A 622 37.40 2.89 18.72
CA VAL A 622 36.95 1.50 18.58
C VAL A 622 37.58 0.75 17.39
N GLY A 623 38.63 1.31 16.79
CA GLY A 623 39.37 0.68 15.67
C GLY A 623 38.59 0.62 14.36
N MET A 624 37.55 1.44 14.21
CA MET A 624 36.68 1.46 13.03
C MET A 624 36.37 2.89 12.58
N THR A 625 36.34 3.11 11.27
CA THR A 625 35.82 4.35 10.67
C THR A 625 34.28 4.40 10.74
N PHE A 626 33.67 5.57 10.52
CA PHE A 626 32.20 5.70 10.47
C PHE A 626 31.55 4.68 9.52
N SER A 627 32.10 4.49 8.32
CA SER A 627 31.58 3.54 7.32
C SER A 627 31.62 2.09 7.79
N SER A 628 32.68 1.70 8.52
CA SER A 628 32.81 0.36 9.10
C SER A 628 31.83 0.14 10.26
N LEU A 629 31.65 1.15 11.12
CA LEU A 629 30.63 1.15 12.16
C LEU A 629 29.21 1.07 11.57
N ALA A 630 28.92 1.83 10.52
CA ALA A 630 27.60 1.87 9.89
C ALA A 630 27.15 0.50 9.37
N GLY A 631 28.09 -0.32 8.87
CA GLY A 631 27.83 -1.69 8.45
C GLY A 631 27.55 -2.68 9.58
N ASN A 632 27.96 -2.38 10.81
CA ASN A 632 27.68 -3.21 12.00
C ASN A 632 26.43 -2.76 12.76
N VAL A 633 26.07 -1.48 12.69
CA VAL A 633 24.94 -0.87 13.44
C VAL A 633 23.65 -0.80 12.62
N GLY A 634 23.75 -0.71 11.29
CA GLY A 634 22.58 -0.67 10.39
C GLY A 634 21.86 -2.01 10.24
N GLY A 635 20.77 -2.01 9.47
CA GLY A 635 20.02 -3.22 9.12
C GLY A 635 18.98 -3.70 10.14
N GLY A 636 18.63 -2.87 11.14
CA GLY A 636 17.50 -3.13 12.02
C GLY A 636 17.74 -4.13 13.16
N GLN A 637 19.00 -4.45 13.48
CA GLN A 637 19.35 -5.31 14.62
C GLN A 637 19.49 -4.52 15.94
N GLN A 638 19.34 -5.20 17.08
CA GLN A 638 19.70 -4.63 18.39
C GLN A 638 21.19 -4.90 18.67
N THR A 639 21.98 -3.84 18.79
CA THR A 639 23.44 -3.92 18.95
C THR A 639 23.88 -3.30 20.28
N PRO A 640 23.81 -4.00 21.44
CA PRO A 640 24.30 -3.50 22.71
C PRO A 640 25.70 -2.87 22.60
N GLY A 641 25.84 -1.65 23.13
CA GLY A 641 27.06 -0.85 23.01
C GLY A 641 27.17 0.01 21.74
N PHE A 642 26.27 -0.12 20.76
CA PHE A 642 26.28 0.69 19.53
C PHE A 642 24.87 1.16 19.11
N VAL A 643 24.73 2.43 18.71
CA VAL A 643 23.44 2.97 18.24
C VAL A 643 23.62 4.14 17.26
N GLY A 644 22.81 4.16 16.21
CA GLY A 644 22.72 5.30 15.28
C GLY A 644 21.74 6.36 15.77
N VAL A 645 22.13 7.64 15.70
CA VAL A 645 21.36 8.78 16.23
C VAL A 645 21.49 10.01 15.31
N GLY A 646 20.57 10.97 15.46
CA GLY A 646 20.70 12.31 14.85
C GLY A 646 21.60 13.23 15.69
N LYS A 647 22.22 14.23 15.08
CA LYS A 647 23.13 15.19 15.74
C LYS A 647 22.47 15.88 16.93
N VAL A 648 21.20 16.28 16.79
CA VAL A 648 20.41 16.93 17.84
C VAL A 648 20.15 16.01 19.05
N PHE A 649 20.20 14.68 18.91
CA PHE A 649 20.02 13.80 20.07
C PHE A 649 21.21 13.88 21.04
N LEU A 650 22.40 14.23 20.53
CA LEU A 650 23.58 14.51 21.36
C LEU A 650 23.39 15.73 22.28
N THR A 651 22.34 16.55 22.12
CA THR A 651 22.04 17.69 23.00
C THR A 651 20.78 17.47 23.85
N SER A 652 20.22 16.25 23.87
CA SER A 652 19.06 15.86 24.66
C SER A 652 19.34 15.69 26.16
N LYS A 653 18.37 16.02 27.02
CA LYS A 653 18.42 15.69 28.46
C LYS A 653 18.41 14.17 28.72
N LYS A 654 17.87 13.39 27.78
CA LYS A 654 17.70 11.93 27.88
C LYS A 654 18.86 11.14 27.25
N PHE A 655 19.87 11.81 26.68
CA PHE A 655 21.04 11.18 26.08
C PHE A 655 21.84 10.38 27.12
N LEU A 656 21.99 9.07 26.90
CA LEU A 656 22.66 8.10 27.81
C LEU A 656 22.16 8.20 29.27
N PHE A 657 20.90 8.56 29.49
CA PHE A 657 20.40 8.88 30.83
C PHE A 657 20.52 7.68 31.79
N SER A 658 20.34 6.45 31.29
CA SER A 658 20.49 5.23 32.09
C SER A 658 21.91 5.02 32.60
N GLU A 659 22.94 5.28 31.78
CA GLU A 659 24.34 5.02 32.12
C GLU A 659 25.06 6.23 32.74
N GLY A 660 24.34 7.31 33.07
CA GLY A 660 24.85 8.49 33.76
C GLY A 660 25.12 9.72 32.88
N GLY A 661 24.57 9.74 31.66
CA GLY A 661 24.50 10.91 30.79
C GLY A 661 25.84 11.32 30.17
N TYR A 662 26.02 12.62 29.99
CA TYR A 662 27.19 13.19 29.30
C TYR A 662 28.52 12.85 29.94
N LYS A 663 28.53 12.50 31.23
CA LYS A 663 29.74 12.04 31.94
C LYS A 663 30.35 10.77 31.34
N ARG A 664 29.60 10.03 30.49
CA ARG A 664 30.07 8.91 29.69
C ARG A 664 30.63 9.30 28.31
N LEU A 665 30.34 10.47 27.76
CA LEU A 665 30.87 10.89 26.46
C LEU A 665 32.38 11.15 26.61
N VAL A 666 33.23 10.37 25.93
CA VAL A 666 34.70 10.41 26.10
C VAL A 666 35.47 10.84 24.85
N TRP A 667 34.90 10.69 23.66
CA TRP A 667 35.54 11.08 22.40
C TRP A 667 34.50 11.55 21.38
N MET A 668 34.81 12.63 20.65
CA MET A 668 33.95 13.17 19.60
C MET A 668 34.77 14.00 18.61
N PRO A 669 34.54 13.93 17.28
CA PRO A 669 35.28 14.73 16.31
C PRO A 669 35.21 16.22 16.61
N LYS A 670 36.31 16.94 16.36
CA LYS A 670 36.41 18.36 16.69
C LYS A 670 35.37 19.23 15.99
N GLU A 671 35.04 18.92 14.73
CA GLU A 671 34.00 19.62 13.98
C GLU A 671 32.61 19.44 14.63
N LEU A 672 32.31 18.23 15.13
CA LEU A 672 31.07 17.95 15.83
C LEU A 672 31.01 18.62 17.22
N LYS A 673 32.16 18.79 17.89
CA LYS A 673 32.26 19.61 19.12
C LYS A 673 31.93 21.07 18.85
N ILE A 674 32.49 21.65 17.78
CA ILE A 674 32.24 23.04 17.38
C ILE A 674 30.78 23.24 16.98
N LEU A 675 30.22 22.31 16.19
CA LEU A 675 28.84 22.38 15.72
C LEU A 675 27.81 22.40 16.88
N LEU A 676 28.09 21.67 17.96
CA LEU A 676 27.17 21.51 19.10
C LEU A 676 27.65 22.25 20.37
N GLU A 677 28.63 23.16 20.26
CA GLU A 677 29.37 23.72 21.39
C GLU A 677 28.46 24.39 22.43
N ASP A 678 27.57 25.29 22.00
CA ASP A 678 26.69 26.07 22.87
C ASP A 678 25.69 25.17 23.62
N ASP A 679 25.06 24.24 22.90
CA ASP A 679 24.05 23.34 23.45
C ASP A 679 24.68 22.29 24.38
N LEU A 680 25.86 21.75 24.04
CA LEU A 680 26.61 20.85 24.92
C LEU A 680 27.06 21.58 26.19
N LYS A 681 27.59 22.80 26.11
CA LYS A 681 27.95 23.60 27.30
C LYS A 681 26.74 23.85 28.21
N LYS A 682 25.56 24.13 27.64
CA LYS A 682 24.28 24.24 28.35
C LYS A 682 23.94 22.93 29.07
N ARG A 683 24.00 21.77 28.38
CA ARG A 683 23.77 20.44 28.98
C ARG A 683 24.77 20.08 30.09
N PHE A 684 26.06 20.36 29.86
CA PHE A 684 27.15 20.04 30.79
C PHE A 684 27.06 20.86 32.08
N THR A 685 26.66 22.13 31.96
CA THR A 685 26.36 23.00 33.11
C THR A 685 25.20 22.44 33.95
N GLU A 686 24.12 21.99 33.31
CA GLU A 686 22.97 21.37 33.99
C GLU A 686 23.34 20.06 34.72
N GLN A 687 24.32 19.30 34.23
CA GLN A 687 24.81 18.08 34.89
C GLN A 687 25.95 18.30 35.90
N GLY A 688 26.31 19.57 36.18
CA GLY A 688 27.33 19.96 37.16
C GLY A 688 28.77 19.71 36.70
N VAL A 689 29.02 19.65 35.39
CA VAL A 689 30.33 19.38 34.78
C VAL A 689 30.65 20.37 33.65
N PRO A 690 30.60 21.69 33.88
CA PRO A 690 30.68 22.71 32.82
C PRO A 690 32.00 22.72 32.02
N ASP A 691 33.06 22.14 32.57
CA ASP A 691 34.39 21.99 31.93
C ASP A 691 34.56 20.65 31.20
N LEU A 692 33.48 19.90 30.97
CA LEU A 692 33.53 18.58 30.34
C LEU A 692 33.96 18.63 28.86
N LEU A 693 33.60 19.67 28.11
CA LEU A 693 33.92 19.76 26.67
C LEU A 693 35.42 19.67 26.40
N ASP A 694 36.23 20.31 27.26
CA ASP A 694 37.70 20.32 27.20
C ASP A 694 38.33 19.00 27.65
N LYS A 695 37.54 18.11 28.28
CA LYS A 695 37.97 16.80 28.79
C LYS A 695 37.58 15.64 27.89
N ILE A 696 36.70 15.86 26.93
CA ILE A 696 36.37 14.91 25.86
C ILE A 696 37.53 14.91 24.86
N ALA A 697 38.03 13.75 24.46
CA ALA A 697 39.08 13.65 23.42
C ALA A 697 38.52 13.90 22.01
N ASP A 698 39.40 14.15 21.04
CA ASP A 698 39.08 14.24 19.61
C ASP A 698 40.27 13.75 18.77
N GLU A 699 40.14 13.76 17.46
CA GLU A 699 41.18 13.32 16.52
C GLU A 699 42.49 14.13 16.62
N THR A 700 42.46 15.33 17.19
CA THR A 700 43.66 16.15 17.42
C THR A 700 44.37 15.83 18.74
N VAL A 701 43.75 15.00 19.58
CA VAL A 701 44.29 14.53 20.88
C VAL A 701 44.78 13.08 20.78
N ALA A 702 43.90 12.16 20.40
CA ALA A 702 44.20 10.72 20.25
C ALA A 702 43.06 9.99 19.52
N THR A 703 43.42 8.98 18.72
CA THR A 703 42.48 8.09 18.02
C THR A 703 42.51 6.65 18.52
N GLU A 704 43.48 6.27 19.36
CA GLU A 704 43.63 4.92 19.95
C GLU A 704 43.04 4.85 21.36
N ALA A 705 42.32 3.77 21.69
CA ALA A 705 41.61 3.63 22.99
C ALA A 705 42.52 3.82 24.22
N HIS A 706 43.74 3.29 24.18
CA HIS A 706 44.72 3.41 25.26
C HIS A 706 45.21 4.85 25.48
N ASP A 707 45.39 5.60 24.40
CA ASP A 707 45.92 6.96 24.45
C ASP A 707 44.81 7.96 24.81
N VAL A 708 43.58 7.71 24.35
CA VAL A 708 42.39 8.38 24.87
C VAL A 708 42.25 8.12 26.37
N ARG A 709 42.31 6.86 26.83
CA ARG A 709 42.27 6.52 28.26
C ARG A 709 43.34 7.28 29.07
N SER A 710 44.56 7.35 28.57
CA SER A 710 45.67 8.10 29.18
C SER A 710 45.39 9.61 29.27
N PHE A 711 44.77 10.20 28.24
CA PHE A 711 44.31 11.59 28.26
C PHE A 711 43.19 11.82 29.30
N LEU A 712 42.17 10.96 29.30
CA LEU A 712 41.03 11.04 30.23
C LEU A 712 41.48 10.99 31.70
N GLU A 713 42.45 10.14 32.04
CA GLU A 713 43.05 10.08 33.37
C GLU A 713 43.80 11.36 33.72
N LYS A 714 44.60 11.90 32.79
CA LYS A 714 45.35 13.16 32.97
C LYS A 714 44.45 14.37 33.19
N VAL A 715 43.32 14.47 32.49
CA VAL A 715 42.36 15.59 32.64
C VAL A 715 41.29 15.35 33.71
N GLY A 716 41.30 14.18 34.35
CA GLY A 716 40.36 13.83 35.43
C GLY A 716 38.92 13.67 34.94
N HIS A 717 38.71 13.05 33.77
CA HIS A 717 37.39 12.83 33.18
C HIS A 717 36.47 12.00 34.11
N PRO A 718 35.18 12.36 34.25
CA PRO A 718 34.27 11.70 35.20
C PRO A 718 34.08 10.20 34.94
N ALA A 719 33.99 9.75 33.68
CA ALA A 719 33.81 8.34 33.31
C ALA A 719 34.76 7.37 34.03
N ILE A 720 36.02 7.78 34.26
CA ILE A 720 37.06 6.95 34.88
C ILE A 720 36.73 6.59 36.34
N LYS A 721 35.91 7.40 37.02
CA LYS A 721 35.51 7.22 38.43
C LYS A 721 34.06 6.75 38.60
N MET A 722 33.32 6.60 37.50
CA MET A 722 31.98 6.01 37.52
C MET A 722 32.08 4.49 37.60
N GLU A 723 30.98 3.83 37.95
CA GLU A 723 30.88 2.37 37.87
C GLU A 723 31.15 1.86 36.45
N ASP A 724 31.50 0.58 36.33
CA ASP A 724 31.73 -0.04 35.02
C ASP A 724 30.43 -0.01 34.19
N MET A 725 30.50 0.64 33.03
CA MET A 725 29.39 0.74 32.08
C MET A 725 28.99 -0.62 31.50
N GLY A 726 29.90 -1.60 31.51
CA GLY A 726 29.59 -3.00 31.18
C GLY A 726 28.52 -3.62 32.08
N ASN A 727 28.37 -3.14 33.33
CA ASN A 727 27.33 -3.62 34.26
C ASN A 727 25.89 -3.29 33.81
N PHE A 728 25.72 -2.36 32.87
CA PHE A 728 24.41 -2.02 32.30
C PHE A 728 23.97 -2.97 31.18
N ALA A 729 24.88 -3.78 30.62
CA ALA A 729 24.50 -4.84 29.71
C ALA A 729 23.82 -5.97 30.48
N GLN A 730 22.63 -6.40 30.05
CA GLN A 730 22.05 -7.63 30.57
C GLN A 730 22.92 -8.82 30.18
N SER A 731 23.37 -9.58 31.17
CA SER A 731 23.72 -10.98 30.95
C SER A 731 22.47 -11.75 30.55
N GLU A 732 22.60 -12.76 29.68
CA GLU A 732 21.53 -13.72 29.40
C GLU A 732 21.19 -14.54 30.66
N THR A 733 20.41 -13.95 31.57
CA THR A 733 19.77 -14.70 32.64
C THR A 733 18.54 -15.37 32.04
N THR A 734 18.72 -16.63 31.68
CA THR A 734 17.61 -17.55 31.41
C THR A 734 16.53 -17.40 32.49
N VAL A 735 15.28 -17.24 32.06
CA VAL A 735 14.12 -17.26 32.95
C VAL A 735 14.00 -18.66 33.55
N THR A 736 14.66 -18.86 34.69
CA THR A 736 14.62 -20.08 35.49
C THR A 736 13.99 -19.77 36.83
N ALA A 737 13.04 -20.63 37.23
CA ALA A 737 12.27 -20.48 38.47
C ALA A 737 13.17 -20.65 39.72
N PRO A 738 12.79 -20.08 40.87
CA PRO A 738 13.68 -20.03 42.03
C PRO A 738 13.82 -21.40 42.72
N GLU A 739 15.05 -21.91 42.80
CA GLU A 739 15.40 -23.04 43.68
C GLU A 739 15.95 -22.57 45.05
N LYS A 740 15.71 -23.39 46.08
CA LYS A 740 16.35 -23.31 47.40
C LYS A 740 16.98 -24.67 47.75
N PRO A 741 18.03 -24.70 48.59
CA PRO A 741 19.27 -25.35 48.19
C PRO A 741 19.64 -26.60 49.02
N ILE A 742 20.57 -27.41 48.50
CA ILE A 742 21.31 -28.42 49.26
C ILE A 742 22.80 -28.36 48.87
N GLU A 743 23.68 -28.21 49.87
CA GLU A 743 25.15 -28.34 49.75
C GLU A 743 25.56 -29.84 49.70
N LYS A 744 26.77 -30.33 49.33
CA LYS A 744 28.13 -29.77 49.15
C LYS A 744 29.11 -30.87 48.61
N VAL A 745 30.25 -30.46 48.01
CA VAL A 745 31.54 -31.20 47.77
C VAL A 745 31.54 -32.55 46.98
N ALA A 746 32.62 -33.02 46.32
CA ALA A 746 34.02 -32.57 46.14
C ALA A 746 34.71 -33.17 44.87
N GLY A 747 35.79 -32.53 44.39
CA GLY A 747 36.96 -33.14 43.73
C GLY A 747 36.84 -33.44 42.22
N SER A 748 37.48 -32.70 41.28
CA SER A 748 38.92 -32.48 41.01
C SER A 748 39.63 -33.61 40.24
N ILE A 749 40.19 -33.30 39.05
CA ILE A 749 41.61 -33.53 38.63
C ILE A 749 41.80 -33.12 37.14
N PRO A 750 43.00 -32.68 36.69
CA PRO A 750 43.19 -31.81 35.50
C PRO A 750 44.07 -32.44 34.39
N GLY A 751 44.41 -31.67 33.35
CA GLY A 751 45.62 -31.92 32.53
C GLY A 751 45.55 -31.43 31.08
N GLU A 752 46.54 -30.63 30.68
CA GLU A 752 46.82 -30.24 29.28
C GLU A 752 47.59 -31.34 28.53
N GLU A 753 47.57 -31.37 27.19
CA GLU A 753 48.73 -31.04 26.33
C GLU A 753 48.50 -31.30 24.81
N ARG A 754 49.36 -30.70 23.98
CA ARG A 754 49.46 -30.87 22.51
C ARG A 754 50.43 -32.05 22.19
N THR A 755 50.76 -32.52 20.97
CA THR A 755 50.91 -31.90 19.63
C THR A 755 51.15 -33.01 18.56
N ASP A 756 50.87 -32.71 17.28
CA ASP A 756 51.53 -33.12 16.01
C ASP A 756 51.79 -34.59 15.58
N VAL A 757 51.52 -34.88 14.27
CA VAL A 757 52.51 -35.23 13.20
C VAL A 757 51.79 -35.61 11.87
N LYS A 758 52.46 -35.38 10.71
CA LYS A 758 52.11 -35.68 9.29
C LYS A 758 53.32 -36.39 8.59
N PRO A 759 53.28 -36.87 7.31
CA PRO A 759 52.28 -37.67 6.56
C PRO A 759 52.92 -38.80 5.66
N GLU A 760 52.11 -39.51 4.82
CA GLU A 760 52.48 -40.31 3.59
C GLU A 760 53.30 -41.65 3.74
N THR A 761 53.25 -42.71 2.88
CA THR A 761 52.34 -43.24 1.80
C THR A 761 52.58 -44.77 1.50
N MET A 762 51.51 -45.54 1.17
CA MET A 762 51.38 -46.70 0.20
C MET A 762 52.30 -47.98 0.23
N PRO A 763 51.95 -49.13 -0.43
CA PRO A 763 50.64 -49.80 -0.65
C PRO A 763 50.61 -51.38 -0.58
N GLU A 764 49.39 -51.94 -0.73
CA GLU A 764 48.98 -53.24 -1.37
C GLU A 764 48.91 -54.65 -0.67
N LYS A 765 47.71 -55.26 -0.84
CA LYS A 765 47.29 -56.68 -1.03
C LYS A 765 46.86 -57.66 0.10
N GLU A 766 45.54 -57.69 0.29
CA GLU A 766 44.58 -58.83 0.11
C GLU A 766 44.24 -59.90 1.19
N SER A 767 43.03 -59.71 1.76
CA SER A 767 41.97 -60.70 2.17
C SER A 767 42.13 -61.53 3.46
N PRO A 768 41.04 -61.63 4.25
CA PRO A 768 40.16 -62.80 4.18
C PRO A 768 38.63 -62.52 4.29
N ALA A 769 37.81 -63.59 4.15
CA ALA A 769 36.34 -63.63 4.04
C ALA A 769 35.55 -62.96 5.20
N GLN A 770 34.69 -61.96 4.90
CA GLN A 770 33.22 -62.05 4.64
C GLN A 770 32.30 -62.34 5.85
N ILE A 771 31.80 -61.25 6.45
CA ILE A 771 30.43 -61.14 7.01
C ILE A 771 29.60 -60.41 5.94
N SER A 772 28.37 -60.86 5.65
CA SER A 772 27.54 -60.23 4.61
C SER A 772 26.92 -58.91 5.08
N GLU A 773 26.99 -57.87 4.24
CA GLU A 773 26.45 -56.53 4.52
C GLU A 773 24.95 -56.56 4.89
N ASN A 774 24.15 -57.41 4.24
CA ASN A 774 22.73 -57.59 4.54
C ASN A 774 22.47 -57.92 6.03
N LEU A 775 23.33 -58.72 6.67
CA LEU A 775 23.17 -59.08 8.09
C LEU A 775 23.47 -57.89 9.01
N ILE A 776 24.40 -57.02 8.60
CA ILE A 776 24.74 -55.79 9.33
C ILE A 776 23.62 -54.74 9.16
N GLU A 777 23.02 -54.66 7.97
CA GLU A 777 21.86 -53.81 7.69
C GLU A 777 20.61 -54.28 8.47
N GLU A 778 20.30 -55.58 8.48
CA GLU A 778 19.16 -56.13 9.24
C GLU A 778 19.30 -55.82 10.75
N ILE A 779 20.48 -56.05 11.34
CA ILE A 779 20.74 -55.77 12.75
C ILE A 779 20.63 -54.26 13.04
N LYS A 780 21.16 -53.39 12.17
CA LYS A 780 21.02 -51.93 12.32
C LYS A 780 19.56 -51.48 12.20
N ALA A 781 18.81 -52.02 11.24
CA ALA A 781 17.40 -51.71 11.04
C ALA A 781 16.56 -52.13 12.25
N GLN A 782 16.83 -53.31 12.81
CA GLN A 782 16.11 -53.83 13.98
C GLN A 782 16.36 -52.98 15.23
N ILE A 783 17.63 -52.68 15.55
CA ILE A 783 18.00 -51.82 16.69
C ILE A 783 17.41 -50.41 16.54
N THR A 784 17.47 -49.83 15.33
CA THR A 784 16.92 -48.49 15.06
C THR A 784 15.40 -48.44 15.25
N ARG A 785 14.70 -49.54 14.96
CA ARG A 785 13.25 -49.67 15.17
C ARG A 785 12.90 -49.72 16.66
N GLU A 786 13.57 -50.58 17.42
CA GLU A 786 13.33 -50.73 18.87
C GLU A 786 13.61 -49.42 19.63
N VAL A 787 14.73 -48.74 19.31
CA VAL A 787 15.08 -47.45 19.91
C VAL A 787 14.06 -46.36 19.54
N SER A 788 13.57 -46.34 18.29
CA SER A 788 12.57 -45.36 17.84
C SER A 788 11.19 -45.56 18.50
N GLU A 789 10.76 -46.80 18.71
CA GLU A 789 9.50 -47.09 19.41
C GLU A 789 9.58 -46.78 20.91
N GLN A 790 10.71 -47.06 21.55
CA GLN A 790 10.95 -46.66 22.94
C GLN A 790 11.00 -45.13 23.10
N LEU A 791 11.68 -44.40 22.20
CA LEU A 791 11.69 -42.93 22.22
C LEU A 791 10.28 -42.35 22.04
N LYS A 792 9.52 -42.81 21.03
CA LYS A 792 8.15 -42.32 20.80
C LYS A 792 7.25 -42.54 22.02
N THR A 793 7.28 -43.73 22.60
CA THR A 793 6.43 -44.07 23.76
C THR A 793 6.81 -43.24 25.00
N SER A 794 8.09 -42.96 25.21
CA SER A 794 8.59 -42.12 26.30
C SER A 794 8.22 -40.64 26.10
N ILE A 795 8.50 -40.10 24.92
CA ILE A 795 8.29 -38.68 24.59
C ILE A 795 6.81 -38.33 24.59
N THR A 796 5.93 -39.15 23.99
CA THR A 796 4.48 -38.90 24.02
C THR A 796 3.93 -38.91 25.45
N LYS A 797 4.45 -39.75 26.34
CA LYS A 797 3.99 -39.82 27.74
C LYS A 797 4.42 -38.61 28.55
N ASN A 798 5.66 -38.12 28.37
CA ASN A 798 6.17 -36.93 29.04
C ASN A 798 5.48 -35.64 28.54
N ILE A 799 5.33 -35.49 27.22
CA ILE A 799 4.62 -34.33 26.63
C ILE A 799 3.17 -34.25 27.11
N VAL A 800 2.46 -35.37 27.19
CA VAL A 800 1.08 -35.39 27.71
C VAL A 800 1.05 -35.01 29.21
N GLN A 801 2.04 -35.42 30.00
CA GLN A 801 2.14 -35.01 31.41
C GLN A 801 2.47 -33.52 31.58
N GLU A 802 3.36 -32.95 30.76
CA GLU A 802 3.65 -31.50 30.78
C GLU A 802 2.47 -30.66 30.29
N ILE A 803 1.73 -31.11 29.28
CA ILE A 803 0.50 -30.45 28.81
C ILE A 803 -0.56 -30.47 29.92
N ILE A 804 -0.77 -31.61 30.59
CA ILE A 804 -1.72 -31.71 31.72
C ILE A 804 -1.29 -30.81 32.89
N LYS A 805 0.01 -30.74 33.20
CA LYS A 805 0.55 -29.85 34.25
C LYS A 805 0.32 -28.38 33.91
N THR A 806 0.69 -27.98 32.69
CA THR A 806 0.55 -26.60 32.20
C THR A 806 -0.91 -26.16 32.12
N LEU A 807 -1.83 -27.06 31.71
CA LEU A 807 -3.26 -26.76 31.69
C LEU A 807 -3.85 -26.59 33.11
N ASN A 808 -3.40 -27.39 34.08
CA ASN A 808 -3.79 -27.19 35.49
C ASN A 808 -3.26 -25.85 36.03
N ASP A 809 -1.98 -25.52 35.80
CA ASP A 809 -1.38 -24.28 36.30
C ASP A 809 -2.02 -23.02 35.68
N LYS A 810 -2.54 -23.09 34.44
CA LYS A 810 -3.11 -21.94 33.71
C LYS A 810 -4.62 -21.75 33.84
N PHE A 811 -5.39 -22.81 34.11
CA PHE A 811 -6.87 -22.76 34.20
C PHE A 811 -7.44 -23.10 35.59
N LEU A 812 -6.61 -23.55 36.54
CA LEU A 812 -7.04 -24.00 37.86
C LEU A 812 -6.29 -23.31 39.01
N GLY A 813 -6.53 -22.02 39.19
CA GLY A 813 -6.06 -21.29 40.37
C GLY A 813 -6.64 -21.85 41.67
N ASN A 814 -5.83 -22.60 42.43
CA ASN A 814 -6.05 -22.82 43.86
C ASN A 814 -5.53 -21.59 44.62
N GLY A 815 -6.37 -21.00 45.47
CA GLY A 815 -6.08 -19.74 46.14
C GLY A 815 -5.66 -19.84 47.61
N LYS A 816 -5.50 -18.63 48.19
CA LYS A 816 -5.13 -18.26 49.59
C LYS A 816 -3.62 -18.11 49.84
N ASP A 817 -3.12 -17.04 50.45
CA ASP A 817 -3.74 -15.90 51.19
C ASP A 817 -3.26 -14.52 50.65
N ALA A 818 -3.67 -13.33 51.14
CA ALA A 818 -5.00 -12.73 51.35
C ALA A 818 -4.87 -11.26 51.89
N MET A 819 -5.36 -10.25 51.14
CA MET A 819 -5.57 -8.82 51.53
C MET A 819 -4.31 -8.04 51.99
N ILE A 820 -4.20 -6.70 52.00
CA ILE A 820 -5.06 -5.53 52.32
C ILE A 820 -4.49 -4.34 51.49
N SER A 821 -5.17 -3.29 50.98
CA SER A 821 -6.54 -2.74 51.04
C SER A 821 -6.84 -1.85 49.81
N LEU A 822 -8.07 -1.33 49.68
CA LEU A 822 -8.43 -0.13 48.91
C LEU A 822 -9.23 0.83 49.82
N GLU A 823 -8.86 2.11 49.83
CA GLU A 823 -9.72 3.22 50.31
C GLU A 823 -10.30 3.90 49.05
N SER A 824 -11.63 4.02 48.91
CA SER A 824 -12.45 5.17 49.36
C SER A 824 -12.06 6.51 48.69
N SER A 825 -12.96 7.36 48.19
CA SER A 825 -14.42 7.44 48.37
C SER A 825 -15.06 8.38 47.33
N SER A 826 -16.36 8.22 47.03
CA SER A 826 -17.23 9.33 46.69
C SER A 826 -18.53 9.25 47.48
N SER A 827 -19.03 10.40 47.92
CA SER A 827 -20.00 10.54 49.01
C SER A 827 -21.38 10.99 48.53
N GLU A 828 -22.42 10.52 49.23
CA GLU A 828 -23.68 11.20 49.66
C GLU A 828 -24.82 10.16 49.75
N LYS A 829 -25.25 9.75 50.95
CA LYS A 829 -26.34 10.35 51.78
C LYS A 829 -27.75 10.07 51.18
N ILE A 830 -28.76 9.56 51.91
CA ILE A 830 -29.10 9.71 53.34
C ILE A 830 -30.08 8.59 53.80
N ASP A 831 -29.96 8.15 55.07
CA ASP A 831 -30.94 7.72 56.12
C ASP A 831 -32.24 6.91 55.78
N GLU A 832 -32.83 6.05 56.63
CA GLU A 832 -32.51 5.52 57.98
C GLU A 832 -33.44 4.32 58.34
N LYS A 833 -33.11 3.58 59.44
CA LYS A 833 -33.97 2.71 60.30
C LYS A 833 -34.43 1.35 59.72
N GLU A 834 -34.59 0.27 60.51
CA GLU A 834 -34.55 0.01 61.97
C GLU A 834 -33.90 -1.39 62.19
N SER A 835 -32.93 -1.59 63.12
CA SER A 835 -33.03 -2.29 64.43
C SER A 835 -33.65 -3.72 64.41
N GLU A 836 -33.18 -4.75 65.13
CA GLU A 836 -32.63 -4.83 66.51
C GLU A 836 -31.64 -6.01 66.74
N GLU A 837 -30.76 -5.84 67.75
CA GLU A 837 -30.28 -6.80 68.78
C GLU A 837 -29.67 -8.19 68.40
N THR A 838 -28.35 -8.41 68.44
CA THR A 838 -27.37 -8.58 69.57
C THR A 838 -27.24 -9.99 70.19
N ILE A 839 -26.16 -10.73 69.82
CA ILE A 839 -25.59 -11.86 70.58
C ILE A 839 -24.04 -11.81 70.56
N GLU A 840 -23.43 -12.26 71.66
CA GLU A 840 -22.00 -12.22 72.02
C GLU A 840 -21.01 -13.05 71.16
N PRO A 841 -19.68 -12.77 71.25
CA PRO A 841 -18.68 -13.27 70.30
C PRO A 841 -18.21 -14.71 70.58
N ALA A 842 -18.85 -15.69 69.93
CA ALA A 842 -18.38 -17.07 69.91
C ALA A 842 -17.34 -17.33 68.80
N LYS A 843 -16.30 -18.12 69.10
CA LYS A 843 -15.28 -18.56 68.15
C LYS A 843 -15.87 -19.44 67.05
N ALA A 844 -16.22 -18.85 65.91
CA ALA A 844 -16.62 -19.60 64.72
C ALA A 844 -15.38 -20.04 63.91
N THR A 845 -14.96 -21.29 64.11
CA THR A 845 -14.15 -22.00 63.12
C THR A 845 -14.99 -22.20 61.86
N PHE A 846 -14.76 -21.34 60.84
CA PHE A 846 -15.39 -21.51 59.53
C PHE A 846 -14.76 -22.70 58.79
N GLU A 847 -15.38 -23.87 58.92
CA GLU A 847 -15.23 -24.95 57.95
C GLU A 847 -15.74 -24.48 56.58
N ILE A 848 -14.82 -24.12 55.69
CA ILE A 848 -15.17 -23.84 54.30
C ILE A 848 -15.37 -25.17 53.60
N LYS A 849 -16.64 -25.59 53.51
CA LYS A 849 -17.05 -26.68 52.60
C LYS A 849 -16.74 -26.26 51.16
N HIS A 850 -15.74 -26.88 50.56
CA HIS A 850 -15.59 -26.88 49.10
C HIS A 850 -16.77 -27.66 48.49
N GLN A 851 -17.85 -26.96 48.16
CA GLN A 851 -18.94 -27.47 47.34
C GLN A 851 -18.88 -26.83 45.95
N GLY A 852 -18.06 -27.44 45.10
CA GLY A 852 -17.98 -27.14 43.67
C GLY A 852 -16.99 -28.10 43.03
N PRO A 853 -17.30 -28.70 41.86
CA PRO A 853 -16.39 -29.61 41.19
C PRO A 853 -15.06 -28.90 40.88
N SER A 854 -13.96 -29.58 41.15
CA SER A 854 -12.63 -29.24 40.62
C SER A 854 -12.74 -29.09 39.10
N ALA A 855 -11.91 -28.27 38.45
CA ALA A 855 -12.02 -28.19 36.99
C ALA A 855 -11.48 -29.43 36.27
N ALA A 856 -10.83 -30.37 36.96
CA ALA A 856 -10.65 -31.72 36.45
C ALA A 856 -12.02 -32.42 36.30
N GLU A 857 -12.90 -32.30 37.29
CA GLU A 857 -14.29 -32.78 37.19
C GLU A 857 -15.10 -31.96 36.16
N ARG A 858 -14.97 -30.62 36.12
CA ARG A 858 -15.65 -29.79 35.10
C ARG A 858 -15.18 -30.10 33.67
N LEU A 859 -13.89 -30.37 33.45
CA LEU A 859 -13.37 -30.80 32.14
C LEU A 859 -13.82 -32.23 31.81
N ALA A 860 -13.91 -33.13 32.79
CA ALA A 860 -14.48 -34.47 32.60
C ALA A 860 -16.00 -34.47 32.35
N GLU A 861 -16.72 -33.43 32.78
CA GLU A 861 -18.12 -33.18 32.44
C GLU A 861 -18.31 -32.65 31.00
N VAL A 862 -17.31 -32.00 30.39
CA VAL A 862 -17.31 -31.63 28.96
C VAL A 862 -17.06 -32.86 28.09
N LYS A 863 -18.07 -33.75 28.04
CA LYS A 863 -18.06 -34.95 27.18
C LYS A 863 -18.21 -34.62 25.69
N THR A 864 -18.84 -33.47 25.40
CA THR A 864 -19.04 -32.90 24.06
C THR A 864 -19.18 -31.39 24.18
N PHE A 865 -18.54 -30.63 23.30
CA PHE A 865 -18.81 -29.20 23.10
C PHE A 865 -19.28 -28.97 21.67
N THR A 866 -20.19 -28.01 21.47
CA THR A 866 -20.66 -27.67 20.12
C THR A 866 -19.65 -26.71 19.50
N ILE A 867 -18.94 -27.16 18.45
CA ILE A 867 -18.07 -26.27 17.68
C ILE A 867 -18.95 -25.26 16.96
N ARG A 868 -18.71 -23.95 17.18
CA ARG A 868 -19.33 -22.89 16.40
C ARG A 868 -18.81 -23.01 14.97
N LYS A 869 -19.73 -23.19 14.01
CA LYS A 869 -19.42 -23.19 12.58
C LYS A 869 -19.73 -21.81 12.02
N GLU A 870 -18.83 -21.23 11.25
CA GLU A 870 -19.17 -20.04 10.46
C GLU A 870 -20.03 -20.43 9.25
N LYS A 871 -20.91 -19.51 8.83
CA LYS A 871 -21.88 -19.75 7.75
C LYS A 871 -21.45 -18.98 6.51
N ASN A 872 -20.76 -19.68 5.60
CA ASN A 872 -20.38 -19.12 4.30
C ASN A 872 -21.64 -18.90 3.42
N GLU A 873 -21.68 -17.77 2.72
CA GLU A 873 -22.85 -17.34 1.95
C GLU A 873 -22.91 -17.95 0.55
N ILE A 874 -21.75 -18.13 -0.09
CA ILE A 874 -21.61 -18.64 -1.45
C ILE A 874 -20.41 -19.59 -1.59
N PRO A 875 -20.51 -20.65 -2.43
CA PRO A 875 -19.39 -21.54 -2.73
C PRO A 875 -18.38 -20.87 -3.66
N ILE A 876 -17.15 -21.40 -3.64
CA ILE A 876 -16.16 -21.18 -4.71
C ILE A 876 -16.69 -21.78 -6.01
N TRP A 877 -16.66 -21.04 -7.13
CA TRP A 877 -17.11 -21.55 -8.42
C TRP A 877 -16.20 -22.69 -8.91
N THR A 878 -16.76 -23.57 -9.74
CA THR A 878 -16.03 -24.74 -10.24
C THR A 878 -15.45 -24.49 -11.63
N VAL A 879 -14.16 -24.76 -11.82
CA VAL A 879 -13.52 -24.74 -13.15
C VAL A 879 -13.18 -26.17 -13.56
N LYS A 880 -13.59 -26.58 -14.77
CA LYS A 880 -13.17 -27.85 -15.38
C LYS A 880 -11.93 -27.64 -16.25
N LEU A 881 -10.94 -28.50 -16.08
CA LEU A 881 -9.66 -28.47 -16.80
C LEU A 881 -9.55 -29.64 -17.77
N GLY A 882 -9.24 -29.32 -19.03
CA GLY A 882 -9.16 -30.29 -20.12
C GLY A 882 -10.52 -30.74 -20.66
N ALA A 883 -10.51 -31.31 -21.85
CA ALA A 883 -11.68 -31.89 -22.52
C ALA A 883 -11.36 -33.29 -23.08
N THR A 884 -12.30 -34.21 -22.92
CA THR A 884 -12.20 -35.56 -23.49
C THR A 884 -12.60 -35.60 -24.96
N LYS A 885 -12.38 -36.74 -25.64
CA LYS A 885 -12.84 -36.97 -27.03
C LYS A 885 -14.35 -36.83 -27.23
N ALA A 886 -15.15 -37.02 -26.19
CA ALA A 886 -16.60 -36.80 -26.25
C ALA A 886 -16.98 -35.30 -26.20
N GLU A 887 -16.03 -34.44 -25.82
CA GLU A 887 -16.21 -33.00 -25.56
C GLU A 887 -15.42 -32.12 -26.55
N GLY A 888 -14.70 -32.74 -27.49
CA GLY A 888 -13.93 -32.06 -28.54
C GLY A 888 -12.41 -32.04 -28.35
N GLY A 889 -11.90 -32.44 -27.17
CA GLY A 889 -10.47 -32.50 -26.87
C GLY A 889 -9.86 -33.90 -27.01
N THR A 890 -8.60 -34.07 -26.61
CA THR A 890 -7.88 -35.36 -26.67
C THR A 890 -7.49 -35.93 -25.31
N ARG A 891 -7.79 -35.23 -24.21
CA ARG A 891 -7.39 -35.64 -22.85
C ARG A 891 -8.03 -36.98 -22.46
N GLY A 892 -7.25 -37.85 -21.81
CA GLY A 892 -7.73 -39.10 -21.22
C GLY A 892 -8.29 -38.90 -19.80
N LYS A 893 -7.87 -37.83 -19.12
CA LYS A 893 -8.35 -37.40 -17.80
C LYS A 893 -8.74 -35.93 -17.86
N THR A 894 -9.79 -35.56 -17.13
CA THR A 894 -10.16 -34.17 -16.86
C THR A 894 -10.32 -33.98 -15.36
N TYR A 895 -9.96 -32.81 -14.86
CA TYR A 895 -10.13 -32.47 -13.44
C TYR A 895 -11.08 -31.30 -13.26
N THR A 896 -11.61 -31.15 -12.05
CA THR A 896 -12.38 -29.99 -11.63
C THR A 896 -11.77 -29.46 -10.33
N VAL A 897 -11.73 -28.13 -10.19
CA VAL A 897 -11.21 -27.42 -9.01
C VAL A 897 -12.25 -26.42 -8.50
N GLY A 898 -12.09 -25.93 -7.27
CA GLY A 898 -13.08 -25.06 -6.61
C GLY A 898 -14.21 -25.84 -5.94
N GLY A 899 -15.42 -25.26 -5.91
CA GLY A 899 -16.61 -25.88 -5.31
C GLY A 899 -16.64 -25.89 -3.77
N ALA A 900 -15.61 -25.37 -3.10
CA ALA A 900 -15.53 -25.36 -1.64
C ALA A 900 -16.54 -24.40 -1.00
N THR A 901 -17.12 -24.80 0.15
CA THR A 901 -18.05 -23.99 0.96
C THR A 901 -17.47 -23.62 2.32
N CYS A 902 -16.14 -23.70 2.48
CA CYS A 902 -15.39 -23.41 3.70
C CYS A 902 -13.92 -23.14 3.35
N MET A 903 -13.12 -22.76 4.35
CA MET A 903 -11.65 -22.71 4.22
C MET A 903 -11.07 -24.09 3.92
N PRO A 904 -9.88 -24.19 3.30
CA PRO A 904 -9.27 -25.47 2.94
C PRO A 904 -9.15 -26.42 4.14
N PHE A 905 -9.54 -27.67 3.94
CA PHE A 905 -9.53 -28.73 4.96
C PHE A 905 -10.39 -28.49 6.22
N HIS A 906 -11.16 -27.40 6.31
CA HIS A 906 -12.17 -27.18 7.35
C HIS A 906 -13.45 -28.01 7.07
N LEU A 907 -13.29 -29.32 6.83
CA LEU A 907 -14.37 -30.26 6.48
C LEU A 907 -15.43 -30.45 7.58
N TRP A 908 -15.15 -29.91 8.78
CA TRP A 908 -16.10 -29.83 9.89
C TRP A 908 -17.04 -28.61 9.78
N GLU A 909 -16.69 -27.57 9.01
CA GLU A 909 -17.54 -26.39 8.74
C GLU A 909 -18.37 -26.55 7.46
N GLY A 910 -17.76 -27.04 6.38
CA GLY A 910 -18.40 -27.15 5.07
C GLY A 910 -17.79 -28.24 4.18
N GLU A 911 -18.09 -28.19 2.88
CA GLU A 911 -17.66 -29.17 1.91
C GLU A 911 -16.48 -28.67 1.08
N MET A 912 -15.56 -29.58 0.72
CA MET A 912 -14.48 -29.36 -0.23
C MET A 912 -14.49 -30.52 -1.24
N PRO A 913 -15.39 -30.49 -2.24
CA PRO A 913 -15.70 -31.65 -3.08
C PRO A 913 -14.49 -32.11 -3.90
N PHE A 914 -13.74 -31.16 -4.46
CA PHE A 914 -12.54 -31.40 -5.24
C PHE A 914 -11.29 -31.21 -4.37
N ARG A 915 -10.25 -32.03 -4.62
CA ARG A 915 -8.93 -31.85 -3.97
C ARG A 915 -8.08 -30.86 -4.76
N PRO A 916 -7.12 -30.19 -4.13
CA PRO A 916 -6.07 -29.47 -4.86
C PRO A 916 -5.27 -30.41 -5.77
N LEU A 917 -4.74 -29.85 -6.85
CA LEU A 917 -4.02 -30.55 -7.91
C LEU A 917 -2.55 -30.13 -7.93
N VAL A 918 -1.65 -31.10 -8.14
CA VAL A 918 -0.22 -30.84 -8.30
C VAL A 918 0.13 -30.87 -9.78
N ALA A 919 0.48 -29.71 -10.32
CA ALA A 919 1.02 -29.55 -11.66
C ALA A 919 2.55 -29.62 -11.62
N MET A 920 3.17 -30.19 -12.64
CA MET A 920 4.63 -30.11 -12.82
C MET A 920 4.97 -29.34 -14.08
N GLU A 921 5.96 -28.46 -13.99
CA GLU A 921 6.36 -27.60 -15.12
C GLU A 921 7.40 -28.27 -16.03
N VAL A 922 7.19 -28.11 -17.33
CA VAL A 922 8.13 -28.46 -18.40
C VAL A 922 8.42 -27.21 -19.24
N PHE A 923 9.61 -27.13 -19.80
CA PHE A 923 10.13 -25.89 -20.38
C PHE A 923 10.35 -26.04 -21.89
N ASP A 924 10.07 -25.01 -22.67
CA ASP A 924 10.47 -24.96 -24.09
C ASP A 924 11.97 -24.65 -24.29
N SER A 925 12.57 -23.99 -23.29
CA SER A 925 13.97 -23.58 -23.20
C SER A 925 14.36 -23.44 -21.73
N VAL A 926 15.59 -23.84 -21.35
CA VAL A 926 16.07 -23.82 -19.96
C VAL A 926 17.31 -22.94 -19.82
N SER A 927 17.17 -21.85 -19.04
CA SER A 927 18.28 -20.92 -18.75
C SER A 927 19.45 -21.60 -18.05
N GLU A 928 20.68 -21.16 -18.32
CA GLU A 928 21.89 -21.56 -17.58
C GLU A 928 21.73 -21.44 -16.05
N LYS A 929 20.96 -20.43 -15.60
CA LYS A 929 20.66 -20.19 -14.17
C LYS A 929 19.69 -21.21 -13.54
N TYR A 930 19.11 -22.14 -14.29
CA TYR A 930 18.23 -23.16 -13.75
C TYR A 930 18.97 -24.04 -12.71
N PRO A 931 18.40 -24.27 -11.50
CA PRO A 931 19.17 -24.76 -10.36
C PRO A 931 19.91 -26.08 -10.60
N LYS A 932 21.14 -26.18 -10.09
CA LYS A 932 21.97 -27.38 -10.24
C LYS A 932 21.31 -28.63 -9.65
N ALA A 933 20.61 -28.52 -8.52
CA ALA A 933 19.84 -29.61 -7.93
C ALA A 933 18.81 -30.20 -8.92
N LEU A 934 18.02 -29.35 -9.57
CA LEU A 934 17.02 -29.76 -10.56
C LEU A 934 17.67 -30.27 -11.86
N ARG A 935 18.76 -29.65 -12.32
CA ARG A 935 19.55 -30.13 -13.47
C ARG A 935 20.06 -31.56 -13.28
N ASN A 936 20.54 -31.90 -12.08
CA ASN A 936 21.00 -33.25 -11.75
C ASN A 936 19.86 -34.29 -11.76
N ILE A 937 18.63 -33.88 -11.41
CA ILE A 937 17.47 -34.77 -11.33
C ILE A 937 16.87 -35.06 -12.71
N TYR A 938 16.74 -34.03 -13.56
CA TYR A 938 16.11 -34.17 -14.87
C TYR A 938 17.08 -34.53 -15.99
N GLY A 939 18.35 -34.09 -15.90
CA GLY A 939 19.37 -34.36 -16.92
C GLY A 939 18.91 -33.97 -18.34
N ASP A 940 19.07 -34.90 -19.29
CA ASP A 940 18.74 -34.70 -20.70
C ASP A 940 17.23 -34.47 -20.97
N LEU A 941 16.34 -34.81 -20.02
CA LEU A 941 14.90 -34.55 -20.15
C LEU A 941 14.60 -33.06 -20.31
N LEU A 942 15.44 -32.18 -19.78
CA LEU A 942 15.31 -30.72 -19.94
C LEU A 942 15.39 -30.25 -21.40
N PHE A 943 15.89 -31.09 -22.30
CA PHE A 943 15.94 -30.83 -23.75
C PHE A 943 14.89 -31.61 -24.55
N ASN A 944 14.05 -32.41 -23.88
CA ASN A 944 12.97 -33.18 -24.50
C ASN A 944 11.65 -33.00 -23.70
N PRO A 945 10.93 -31.89 -23.90
CA PRO A 945 9.82 -31.50 -23.02
C PRO A 945 8.63 -32.46 -23.07
N ALA A 946 8.43 -33.17 -24.19
CA ALA A 946 7.39 -34.19 -24.32
C ALA A 946 7.70 -35.45 -23.48
N GLU A 947 8.94 -35.93 -23.50
CA GLU A 947 9.35 -37.05 -22.63
C GLU A 947 9.44 -36.61 -21.17
N MET A 948 9.88 -35.38 -20.88
CA MET A 948 9.85 -34.80 -19.53
C MET A 948 8.42 -34.77 -18.97
N ALA A 949 7.44 -34.29 -19.75
CA ALA A 949 6.04 -34.27 -19.35
C ALA A 949 5.51 -35.67 -19.04
N LYS A 950 5.86 -36.66 -19.87
CA LYS A 950 5.52 -38.06 -19.65
C LYS A 950 6.14 -38.61 -18.37
N VAL A 951 7.42 -38.33 -18.08
CA VAL A 951 8.07 -38.70 -16.81
C VAL A 951 7.40 -38.03 -15.62
N CYS A 952 7.04 -36.75 -15.71
CA CYS A 952 6.31 -36.04 -14.66
C CYS A 952 4.96 -36.70 -14.33
N VAL A 953 4.22 -37.17 -15.34
CA VAL A 953 2.93 -37.86 -15.14
C VAL A 953 3.12 -39.31 -14.68
N GLU A 954 3.91 -40.11 -15.38
CA GLU A 954 4.04 -41.56 -15.14
C GLU A 954 4.87 -41.90 -13.91
N LYS A 955 5.96 -41.16 -13.63
CA LYS A 955 6.90 -41.45 -12.53
C LYS A 955 6.63 -40.63 -11.27
N PHE A 956 6.30 -39.35 -11.44
CA PHE A 956 6.11 -38.43 -10.31
C PHE A 956 4.63 -38.14 -10.00
N GLY A 957 3.71 -38.64 -10.83
CA GLY A 957 2.27 -38.59 -10.57
C GLY A 957 1.67 -37.19 -10.70
N ALA A 958 2.20 -36.32 -11.57
CA ALA A 958 1.62 -35.02 -11.84
C ALA A 958 0.15 -35.13 -12.28
N ASP A 959 -0.73 -34.30 -11.70
CA ASP A 959 -2.14 -34.22 -12.08
C ASP A 959 -2.33 -33.39 -13.35
N LEU A 960 -1.46 -32.42 -13.58
CA LEU A 960 -1.45 -31.47 -14.70
C LEU A 960 -0.01 -31.27 -15.18
N VAL A 961 0.17 -30.86 -16.43
CA VAL A 961 1.47 -30.41 -16.94
C VAL A 961 1.38 -28.92 -17.27
N SER A 962 2.29 -28.11 -16.73
CA SER A 962 2.45 -26.71 -17.14
C SER A 962 3.57 -26.60 -18.16
N VAL A 963 3.29 -26.03 -19.32
CA VAL A 963 4.27 -25.83 -20.40
C VAL A 963 4.71 -24.37 -20.38
N ARG A 964 5.89 -24.09 -19.83
CA ARG A 964 6.47 -22.74 -19.82
C ARG A 964 7.13 -22.43 -21.17
N LEU A 965 6.62 -21.40 -21.84
CA LEU A 965 7.09 -20.89 -23.12
C LEU A 965 8.04 -19.69 -22.89
N GLU A 966 9.13 -19.90 -22.15
CA GLU A 966 10.10 -18.84 -21.85
C GLU A 966 10.95 -18.48 -23.07
N GLY A 967 11.24 -19.47 -23.92
CA GLY A 967 12.02 -19.34 -25.14
C GLY A 967 11.33 -18.55 -26.25
N THR A 968 10.04 -18.23 -26.14
CA THR A 968 9.37 -17.30 -27.07
C THR A 968 9.79 -15.85 -26.86
N HIS A 969 10.36 -15.51 -25.69
CA HIS A 969 10.82 -14.16 -25.40
C HIS A 969 11.91 -13.76 -26.41
N PRO A 970 11.87 -12.53 -26.99
CA PRO A 970 12.83 -12.11 -28.02
C PRO A 970 14.30 -12.28 -27.61
N GLU A 971 14.60 -12.10 -26.32
CA GLU A 971 15.95 -12.22 -25.75
C GLU A 971 16.32 -13.63 -25.24
N LYS A 972 15.37 -14.59 -25.16
CA LYS A 972 15.60 -15.93 -24.55
C LYS A 972 15.46 -17.09 -25.54
N GLY A 973 15.37 -16.77 -26.83
CA GLY A 973 15.31 -17.74 -27.93
C GLY A 973 14.50 -17.25 -29.13
N ASN A 974 13.58 -16.31 -28.92
CA ASN A 974 12.65 -15.77 -29.93
C ASN A 974 11.86 -16.84 -30.71
N ARG A 975 11.57 -17.98 -30.07
CA ARG A 975 10.79 -19.10 -30.63
C ARG A 975 9.48 -18.60 -31.25
N THR A 976 9.14 -19.10 -32.43
CA THR A 976 7.96 -18.61 -33.17
C THR A 976 6.64 -19.18 -32.64
N PRO A 977 5.48 -18.56 -32.93
CA PRO A 977 4.17 -19.13 -32.60
C PRO A 977 3.99 -20.54 -33.15
N GLU A 978 4.44 -20.81 -34.38
CA GLU A 978 4.34 -22.13 -35.03
C GLU A 978 5.19 -23.17 -34.30
N GLN A 979 6.45 -22.85 -33.98
CA GLN A 979 7.35 -23.70 -33.20
C GLN A 979 6.85 -23.97 -31.77
N SER A 980 5.98 -23.10 -31.25
CA SER A 980 5.36 -23.22 -29.94
C SER A 980 4.09 -24.07 -30.00
N VAL A 981 3.28 -23.91 -31.06
CA VAL A 981 2.16 -24.80 -31.41
C VAL A 981 2.64 -26.24 -31.56
N GLU A 982 3.69 -26.49 -32.35
CA GLU A 982 4.27 -27.82 -32.53
C GLU A 982 4.69 -28.46 -31.21
N LEU A 983 5.33 -27.67 -30.33
CA LEU A 983 5.75 -28.12 -29.00
C LEU A 983 4.56 -28.48 -28.12
N VAL A 984 3.58 -27.58 -27.96
CA VAL A 984 2.39 -27.83 -27.12
C VAL A 984 1.60 -29.03 -27.65
N GLN A 985 1.44 -29.16 -28.97
CA GLN A 985 0.82 -30.34 -29.58
C GLN A 985 1.63 -31.63 -29.39
N SER A 986 2.97 -31.57 -29.32
CA SER A 986 3.79 -32.75 -29.00
C SER A 986 3.58 -33.22 -27.55
N ILE A 987 3.46 -32.28 -26.61
CA ILE A 987 3.20 -32.56 -25.19
C ILE A 987 1.77 -33.07 -24.99
N LEU A 988 0.78 -32.47 -25.66
CA LEU A 988 -0.60 -32.98 -25.71
C LEU A 988 -0.67 -34.45 -26.17
N LYS A 989 0.15 -34.84 -27.15
CA LYS A 989 0.23 -36.24 -27.62
C LYS A 989 0.96 -37.17 -26.65
N ALA A 990 1.85 -36.65 -25.81
CA ALA A 990 2.68 -37.43 -24.89
C ALA A 990 2.00 -37.76 -23.55
N VAL A 991 1.07 -36.93 -23.08
CA VAL A 991 0.38 -37.12 -21.79
C VAL A 991 -1.15 -37.11 -21.92
N ASP A 992 -1.84 -37.83 -21.02
CA ASP A 992 -3.30 -37.93 -21.00
C ASP A 992 -3.99 -36.90 -20.07
N VAL A 993 -3.23 -36.16 -19.28
CA VAL A 993 -3.70 -35.12 -18.35
C VAL A 993 -3.94 -33.76 -19.04
N PRO A 994 -4.72 -32.85 -18.44
CA PRO A 994 -4.86 -31.48 -18.92
C PRO A 994 -3.55 -30.67 -18.85
N LEU A 995 -3.44 -29.67 -19.72
CA LEU A 995 -2.27 -28.79 -19.83
C LEU A 995 -2.61 -27.36 -19.41
N ILE A 996 -1.62 -26.75 -18.75
CA ILE A 996 -1.51 -25.31 -18.54
C ILE A 996 -0.46 -24.81 -19.54
N VAL A 997 -0.71 -23.68 -20.21
CA VAL A 997 0.29 -23.05 -21.09
C VAL A 997 0.72 -21.75 -20.43
N THR A 998 1.98 -21.67 -20.00
CA THR A 998 2.50 -20.59 -19.17
C THR A 998 3.45 -19.68 -19.95
N GLY A 999 3.12 -18.39 -20.01
CA GLY A 999 3.84 -17.36 -20.75
C GLY A 999 4.80 -16.51 -19.91
N HIS A 1000 5.02 -15.28 -20.38
CA HIS A 1000 5.97 -14.31 -19.83
C HIS A 1000 5.48 -12.86 -20.06
N SER A 1001 6.03 -11.88 -19.33
CA SER A 1001 5.60 -10.47 -19.34
C SER A 1001 5.86 -9.66 -20.62
N ASN A 1002 6.60 -10.20 -21.62
CA ASN A 1002 6.61 -9.59 -22.95
C ASN A 1002 5.27 -9.86 -23.66
N PHE A 1003 4.30 -8.98 -23.43
CA PHE A 1003 2.91 -9.18 -23.83
C PHE A 1003 2.71 -9.15 -25.36
N GLU A 1004 3.45 -8.32 -26.09
CA GLU A 1004 3.39 -8.29 -27.56
C GLU A 1004 3.66 -9.68 -28.15
N ARG A 1005 4.80 -10.29 -27.78
CA ARG A 1005 5.21 -11.59 -28.32
C ARG A 1005 4.33 -12.73 -27.81
N ILE A 1006 4.02 -12.78 -26.51
CA ILE A 1006 3.26 -13.91 -25.96
C ILE A 1006 1.80 -13.90 -26.42
N ASN A 1007 1.21 -12.74 -26.71
CA ASN A 1007 -0.15 -12.64 -27.20
C ASN A 1007 -0.33 -13.36 -28.54
N ASP A 1008 0.62 -13.21 -29.47
CA ASP A 1008 0.56 -13.89 -30.76
C ASP A 1008 0.82 -15.39 -30.65
N VAL A 1009 1.73 -15.80 -29.75
CA VAL A 1009 1.95 -17.21 -29.41
C VAL A 1009 0.68 -17.83 -28.83
N MET A 1010 0.06 -17.20 -27.83
CA MET A 1010 -1.13 -17.72 -27.17
C MET A 1010 -2.35 -17.77 -28.10
N LYS A 1011 -2.54 -16.79 -29.00
CA LYS A 1011 -3.55 -16.88 -30.08
C LYS A 1011 -3.34 -18.13 -30.93
N ALA A 1012 -2.11 -18.35 -31.40
CA ALA A 1012 -1.78 -19.48 -32.27
C ALA A 1012 -1.95 -20.83 -31.55
N VAL A 1013 -1.49 -20.93 -30.30
CA VAL A 1013 -1.66 -22.13 -29.46
C VAL A 1013 -3.14 -22.42 -29.19
N ALA A 1014 -3.93 -21.40 -28.83
CA ALA A 1014 -5.37 -21.53 -28.61
C ALA A 1014 -6.09 -21.98 -29.90
N GLN A 1015 -5.80 -21.35 -31.03
CA GLN A 1015 -6.39 -21.72 -32.33
C GLN A 1015 -6.03 -23.16 -32.74
N ALA A 1016 -4.77 -23.55 -32.60
CA ALA A 1016 -4.27 -24.86 -33.03
C ALA A 1016 -4.60 -26.00 -32.05
N CYS A 1017 -5.08 -25.68 -30.85
CA CYS A 1017 -5.50 -26.63 -29.82
C CYS A 1017 -7.00 -26.46 -29.46
N ALA A 1018 -7.78 -25.80 -30.31
CA ALA A 1018 -9.18 -25.49 -30.06
C ALA A 1018 -9.98 -26.74 -29.65
N GLY A 1019 -10.79 -26.61 -28.59
CA GLY A 1019 -11.53 -27.73 -28.00
C GLY A 1019 -10.78 -28.57 -26.97
N GLU A 1020 -9.45 -28.42 -26.77
CA GLU A 1020 -8.73 -29.14 -25.70
C GLU A 1020 -9.06 -28.65 -24.27
N ASN A 1021 -9.66 -27.45 -24.14
CA ASN A 1021 -9.81 -26.73 -22.87
C ASN A 1021 -8.49 -26.63 -22.08
N LEU A 1022 -7.50 -26.02 -22.73
CA LEU A 1022 -6.24 -25.59 -22.09
C LEU A 1022 -6.52 -24.55 -21.01
N LEU A 1023 -5.64 -24.47 -20.01
CA LEU A 1023 -5.59 -23.36 -19.07
C LEU A 1023 -4.50 -22.37 -19.51
N LEU A 1024 -4.89 -21.22 -20.06
CA LEU A 1024 -3.96 -20.21 -20.56
C LEU A 1024 -3.47 -19.33 -19.41
N ASN A 1025 -2.16 -19.34 -19.16
CA ASN A 1025 -1.51 -18.74 -18.02
C ASN A 1025 -0.45 -17.71 -18.49
N TRP A 1026 -0.49 -16.43 -18.13
CA TRP A 1026 -1.48 -15.73 -17.31
C TRP A 1026 -1.99 -14.47 -18.02
N VAL A 1027 -3.04 -13.91 -17.43
CA VAL A 1027 -3.79 -12.76 -17.93
C VAL A 1027 -3.76 -11.63 -16.92
N GLU A 1028 -3.36 -10.44 -17.37
CA GLU A 1028 -3.23 -9.18 -16.63
C GLU A 1028 -3.96 -8.04 -17.39
N GLN A 1029 -4.03 -6.85 -16.79
CA GLN A 1029 -4.73 -5.68 -17.34
C GLN A 1029 -4.24 -5.26 -18.74
N ASP A 1030 -2.98 -5.53 -19.07
CA ASP A 1030 -2.39 -5.17 -20.37
C ASP A 1030 -2.70 -6.16 -21.50
N ASN A 1031 -2.97 -7.44 -21.18
CA ASN A 1031 -3.15 -8.49 -22.19
C ASN A 1031 -4.55 -9.14 -22.22
N TYR A 1032 -5.42 -8.89 -21.23
CA TYR A 1032 -6.69 -9.61 -21.07
C TYR A 1032 -7.58 -9.61 -22.30
N ARG A 1033 -7.71 -8.48 -23.02
CA ARG A 1033 -8.56 -8.40 -24.21
C ARG A 1033 -8.19 -9.43 -25.27
N THR A 1034 -6.88 -9.65 -25.43
CA THR A 1034 -6.33 -10.57 -26.42
C THR A 1034 -6.51 -12.02 -26.01
N ILE A 1035 -6.16 -12.36 -24.77
CA ILE A 1035 -6.20 -13.75 -24.29
C ILE A 1035 -7.64 -14.21 -24.01
N ALA A 1036 -8.50 -13.33 -23.47
CA ALA A 1036 -9.94 -13.61 -23.33
C ALA A 1036 -10.59 -13.84 -24.69
N GLY A 1037 -10.31 -12.99 -25.69
CA GLY A 1037 -10.82 -13.18 -27.05
C GLY A 1037 -10.42 -14.54 -27.66
N ALA A 1038 -9.16 -14.95 -27.48
CA ALA A 1038 -8.69 -16.27 -27.92
C ALA A 1038 -9.34 -17.43 -27.13
N ALA A 1039 -9.46 -17.30 -25.81
CA ALA A 1039 -10.04 -18.33 -24.95
C ALA A 1039 -11.55 -18.54 -25.23
N LEU A 1040 -12.29 -17.46 -25.44
CA LEU A 1040 -13.70 -17.48 -25.81
C LEU A 1040 -13.91 -18.10 -27.20
N ALA A 1041 -13.08 -17.72 -28.18
CA ALA A 1041 -13.18 -18.21 -29.56
C ALA A 1041 -12.87 -19.71 -29.71
N TYR A 1042 -11.95 -20.25 -28.91
CA TYR A 1042 -11.43 -21.62 -29.06
C TYR A 1042 -11.76 -22.58 -27.91
N GLY A 1043 -12.54 -22.12 -26.92
CA GLY A 1043 -13.06 -22.95 -25.83
C GLY A 1043 -11.99 -23.33 -24.81
N HIS A 1044 -11.34 -22.33 -24.22
CA HIS A 1044 -10.29 -22.50 -23.21
C HIS A 1044 -10.62 -21.79 -21.90
N SER A 1045 -9.92 -22.21 -20.84
CA SER A 1045 -9.93 -21.57 -19.53
C SER A 1045 -8.71 -20.66 -19.40
N ILE A 1046 -8.76 -19.70 -18.47
CA ILE A 1046 -7.73 -18.67 -18.30
C ILE A 1046 -7.33 -18.51 -16.84
N VAL A 1047 -6.08 -18.09 -16.61
CA VAL A 1047 -5.58 -17.67 -15.30
C VAL A 1047 -5.57 -16.15 -15.22
N SER A 1048 -6.39 -15.60 -14.34
CA SER A 1048 -6.49 -14.18 -14.01
C SER A 1048 -5.47 -13.83 -12.93
N GLN A 1049 -4.34 -13.22 -13.31
CA GLN A 1049 -3.27 -12.84 -12.38
C GLN A 1049 -3.46 -11.42 -11.83
N SER A 1050 -3.10 -11.24 -10.56
CA SER A 1050 -3.09 -9.94 -9.86
C SER A 1050 -1.89 -9.85 -8.91
N PRO A 1051 -1.24 -8.68 -8.76
CA PRO A 1051 -0.01 -8.55 -7.98
C PRO A 1051 -0.27 -8.42 -6.48
N ILE A 1052 -0.56 -9.54 -5.79
CA ILE A 1052 -0.73 -9.62 -4.33
C ILE A 1052 -1.71 -8.54 -3.81
N ASP A 1053 -2.84 -8.35 -4.51
CA ASP A 1053 -3.87 -7.36 -4.17
C ASP A 1053 -5.30 -7.90 -4.40
N VAL A 1054 -6.14 -7.76 -3.37
CA VAL A 1054 -7.53 -8.28 -3.34
C VAL A 1054 -8.45 -7.52 -4.32
N ASN A 1055 -8.25 -6.20 -4.45
CA ASN A 1055 -9.06 -5.35 -5.32
C ASN A 1055 -8.71 -5.57 -6.79
N ILE A 1056 -7.43 -5.72 -7.13
CA ILE A 1056 -6.99 -6.04 -8.50
C ILE A 1056 -7.44 -7.47 -8.88
N SER A 1057 -7.37 -8.44 -7.96
CA SER A 1057 -7.99 -9.77 -8.13
C SER A 1057 -9.46 -9.67 -8.52
N LYS A 1058 -10.24 -8.84 -7.80
CA LYS A 1058 -11.66 -8.58 -8.09
C LYS A 1058 -11.85 -7.88 -9.44
N GLN A 1059 -11.06 -6.84 -9.71
CA GLN A 1059 -11.12 -6.05 -10.94
C GLN A 1059 -10.84 -6.90 -12.18
N MET A 1060 -9.83 -7.77 -12.13
CA MET A 1060 -9.51 -8.67 -13.23
C MET A 1060 -10.65 -9.65 -13.53
N ASN A 1061 -11.27 -10.25 -12.51
CA ASN A 1061 -12.44 -11.10 -12.71
C ASN A 1061 -13.64 -10.33 -13.29
N ILE A 1062 -13.84 -9.05 -12.91
CA ILE A 1062 -14.84 -8.17 -13.53
C ILE A 1062 -14.51 -7.88 -15.00
N LEU A 1063 -13.26 -7.55 -15.32
CA LEU A 1063 -12.82 -7.28 -16.70
C LEU A 1063 -13.02 -8.50 -17.62
N LEU A 1064 -12.71 -9.70 -17.12
CA LEU A 1064 -12.86 -10.95 -17.86
C LEU A 1064 -14.33 -11.35 -18.03
N THR A 1065 -15.15 -11.22 -16.99
CA THR A 1065 -16.59 -11.52 -17.09
C THR A 1065 -17.35 -10.50 -17.95
N ASN A 1066 -16.90 -9.24 -18.00
CA ASN A 1066 -17.38 -8.24 -18.97
C ASN A 1066 -16.99 -8.55 -20.42
N MET A 1067 -16.07 -9.49 -20.66
CA MET A 1067 -15.71 -10.01 -21.98
C MET A 1067 -16.35 -11.38 -22.27
N ASP A 1068 -17.49 -11.67 -21.63
CA ASP A 1068 -18.25 -12.93 -21.75
C ASP A 1068 -17.47 -14.21 -21.35
N ILE A 1069 -16.29 -14.08 -20.71
CA ILE A 1069 -15.65 -15.23 -20.07
C ILE A 1069 -16.46 -15.62 -18.84
N LYS A 1070 -16.95 -16.86 -18.84
CA LYS A 1070 -17.74 -17.38 -17.73
C LYS A 1070 -16.86 -17.59 -16.50
N PRO A 1071 -17.37 -17.35 -15.27
CA PRO A 1071 -16.63 -17.66 -14.05
C PRO A 1071 -16.06 -19.08 -14.03
N GLU A 1072 -16.80 -20.06 -14.54
CA GLU A 1072 -16.39 -21.47 -14.65
C GLU A 1072 -15.22 -21.73 -15.63
N GLN A 1073 -14.68 -20.68 -16.27
CA GLN A 1073 -13.47 -20.70 -17.10
C GLN A 1073 -12.31 -19.89 -16.47
N ILE A 1074 -12.49 -19.28 -15.29
CA ILE A 1074 -11.50 -18.38 -14.66
C ILE A 1074 -10.91 -19.04 -13.41
N VAL A 1075 -9.59 -19.23 -13.42
CA VAL A 1075 -8.77 -19.54 -12.24
C VAL A 1075 -8.04 -18.26 -11.83
N MET A 1076 -7.89 -17.98 -10.54
CA MET A 1076 -7.22 -16.78 -10.03
C MET A 1076 -5.75 -17.08 -9.68
N ASP A 1077 -4.83 -16.18 -10.01
CA ASP A 1077 -3.44 -16.20 -9.52
C ASP A 1077 -3.18 -14.89 -8.73
N PRO A 1078 -3.16 -14.93 -7.39
CA PRO A 1078 -2.88 -13.76 -6.57
C PRO A 1078 -1.39 -13.36 -6.53
N LEU A 1079 -0.57 -13.91 -7.44
CA LEU A 1079 0.88 -13.85 -7.53
C LEU A 1079 1.56 -14.56 -6.34
N THR A 1080 2.53 -15.42 -6.67
CA THR A 1080 3.18 -16.29 -5.70
C THR A 1080 4.42 -15.64 -5.09
N GLY A 1081 4.49 -15.59 -3.77
CA GLY A 1081 5.69 -15.38 -2.96
C GLY A 1081 6.15 -16.72 -2.38
N SER A 1082 7.46 -16.87 -2.21
CA SER A 1082 8.07 -18.14 -1.77
C SER A 1082 8.61 -18.04 -0.34
N MET A 1083 8.85 -19.18 0.31
CA MET A 1083 9.44 -19.19 1.64
C MET A 1083 10.77 -18.40 1.65
N GLY A 1084 10.95 -17.51 2.62
CA GLY A 1084 12.10 -16.60 2.67
C GLY A 1084 11.99 -15.36 1.77
N TYR A 1085 10.98 -15.25 0.90
CA TYR A 1085 10.73 -14.05 0.10
C TYR A 1085 9.25 -13.91 -0.31
N GLY A 1086 8.47 -13.18 0.50
CA GLY A 1086 7.13 -12.70 0.12
C GLY A 1086 5.95 -13.63 0.43
N ILE A 1087 6.20 -14.83 0.99
CA ILE A 1087 5.14 -15.81 1.28
C ILE A 1087 4.07 -15.27 2.24
N GLU A 1088 4.46 -14.43 3.20
CA GLU A 1088 3.59 -13.80 4.19
C GLU A 1088 2.53 -12.89 3.53
N TYR A 1089 2.90 -12.11 2.52
CA TYR A 1089 1.96 -11.28 1.77
C TYR A 1089 1.04 -12.14 0.90
N THR A 1090 1.58 -13.11 0.17
CA THR A 1090 0.80 -14.04 -0.66
C THR A 1090 -0.22 -14.82 0.17
N TYR A 1091 0.20 -15.43 1.28
CA TYR A 1091 -0.67 -16.15 2.20
C TYR A 1091 -1.81 -15.24 2.69
N SER A 1092 -1.46 -14.05 3.18
CA SER A 1092 -2.42 -13.09 3.73
C SER A 1092 -3.40 -12.54 2.67
N VAL A 1093 -3.01 -12.46 1.40
CA VAL A 1093 -3.90 -12.06 0.30
C VAL A 1093 -4.77 -13.22 -0.15
N MET A 1094 -4.23 -14.43 -0.29
CA MET A 1094 -4.99 -15.63 -0.61
C MET A 1094 -6.10 -15.88 0.42
N GLU A 1095 -5.77 -15.83 1.71
CA GLU A 1095 -6.74 -16.01 2.79
C GLU A 1095 -7.82 -14.92 2.75
N ARG A 1096 -7.44 -13.64 2.57
CA ARG A 1096 -8.40 -12.53 2.44
C ARG A 1096 -9.31 -12.68 1.22
N ILE A 1097 -8.79 -13.06 0.05
CA ILE A 1097 -9.61 -13.33 -1.14
C ILE A 1097 -10.59 -14.47 -0.84
N ARG A 1098 -10.10 -15.59 -0.30
CA ARG A 1098 -10.90 -16.79 -0.03
C ARG A 1098 -12.03 -16.49 0.97
N LEU A 1099 -11.72 -15.81 2.07
CA LEU A 1099 -12.70 -15.39 3.08
C LEU A 1099 -13.70 -14.36 2.53
N THR A 1100 -13.26 -13.38 1.74
CA THR A 1100 -14.15 -12.36 1.16
C THR A 1100 -15.11 -12.97 0.14
N GLY A 1101 -14.61 -13.92 -0.66
CA GLY A 1101 -15.44 -14.71 -1.58
C GLY A 1101 -16.49 -15.54 -0.85
N LEU A 1102 -16.08 -16.35 0.13
CA LEU A 1102 -16.99 -17.18 0.93
C LEU A 1102 -18.05 -16.35 1.70
N ASN A 1103 -17.72 -15.12 2.10
CA ASN A 1103 -18.62 -14.18 2.77
C ASN A 1103 -19.47 -13.30 1.82
N GLY A 1104 -19.59 -13.67 0.54
CA GLY A 1104 -20.61 -13.10 -0.36
C GLY A 1104 -20.08 -12.34 -1.59
N ASP A 1105 -18.78 -12.02 -1.68
CA ASP A 1105 -18.24 -11.37 -2.87
C ASP A 1105 -18.04 -12.36 -4.02
N LYS A 1106 -19.06 -12.49 -4.86
CA LYS A 1106 -19.05 -13.37 -6.03
C LYS A 1106 -17.79 -13.22 -6.87
N MET A 1107 -17.27 -12.02 -7.08
CA MET A 1107 -16.11 -11.80 -7.96
C MET A 1107 -14.78 -12.25 -7.35
N LEU A 1108 -14.77 -12.72 -6.11
CA LEU A 1108 -13.62 -13.32 -5.44
C LEU A 1108 -13.83 -14.83 -5.15
N THR A 1109 -14.89 -15.45 -5.67
CA THR A 1109 -15.18 -16.88 -5.50
C THR A 1109 -14.44 -17.81 -6.48
N GLY A 1110 -13.30 -17.40 -7.03
CA GLY A 1110 -12.52 -18.25 -7.95
C GLY A 1110 -11.62 -19.28 -7.27
N PRO A 1111 -11.36 -20.44 -7.91
CA PRO A 1111 -10.29 -21.33 -7.48
C PRO A 1111 -8.92 -20.69 -7.75
N MET A 1112 -7.91 -21.03 -6.96
CA MET A 1112 -6.60 -20.36 -7.00
C MET A 1112 -5.49 -21.27 -7.57
N ILE A 1113 -4.58 -20.69 -8.35
CA ILE A 1113 -3.34 -21.32 -8.79
C ILE A 1113 -2.12 -20.57 -8.25
N VAL A 1114 -1.05 -21.30 -7.93
CA VAL A 1114 0.23 -20.76 -7.45
C VAL A 1114 1.43 -21.39 -8.16
N THR A 1115 2.48 -20.60 -8.40
CA THR A 1115 3.67 -20.93 -9.21
C THR A 1115 4.90 -21.25 -8.35
N THR A 1116 4.70 -22.08 -7.32
CA THR A 1116 5.69 -22.33 -6.25
C THR A 1116 7.10 -22.68 -6.72
N GLY A 1117 7.23 -23.52 -7.77
CA GLY A 1117 8.54 -23.88 -8.30
C GLY A 1117 9.31 -22.68 -8.86
N GLN A 1118 8.66 -21.87 -9.69
CA GLN A 1118 9.28 -20.70 -10.33
C GLN A 1118 9.77 -19.66 -9.32
N GLU A 1119 9.09 -19.53 -8.19
CA GLU A 1119 9.44 -18.53 -7.16
C GLU A 1119 10.49 -19.07 -6.19
N CYS A 1120 10.41 -20.35 -5.81
CA CYS A 1120 11.43 -20.97 -4.96
C CYS A 1120 12.81 -20.97 -5.63
N ILE A 1121 12.91 -21.19 -6.95
CA ILE A 1121 14.21 -21.19 -7.64
C ILE A 1121 14.91 -19.82 -7.68
N LYS A 1122 14.23 -18.72 -7.35
CA LYS A 1122 14.85 -17.38 -7.26
C LYS A 1122 15.51 -17.13 -5.90
N VAL A 1123 15.12 -17.89 -4.87
CA VAL A 1123 15.59 -17.74 -3.49
C VAL A 1123 17.01 -18.28 -3.34
N LYS A 1124 17.83 -17.58 -2.56
CA LYS A 1124 19.25 -17.92 -2.33
C LYS A 1124 19.38 -19.30 -1.69
N GLU A 1125 18.58 -19.58 -0.68
CA GLU A 1125 18.58 -20.80 0.12
C GLU A 1125 18.32 -22.05 -0.76
N PHE A 1126 17.50 -21.92 -1.81
CA PHE A 1126 17.23 -22.97 -2.79
C PHE A 1126 18.47 -23.35 -3.65
N ASN A 1127 19.42 -22.42 -3.82
CA ASN A 1127 20.51 -22.53 -4.81
C ASN A 1127 21.92 -22.58 -4.21
N ALA A 1128 22.13 -21.97 -3.03
CA ALA A 1128 23.45 -21.70 -2.49
C ALA A 1128 24.23 -22.99 -2.18
N SER A 1129 25.51 -23.05 -2.57
CA SER A 1129 26.28 -24.28 -2.43
C SER A 1129 26.63 -24.58 -0.98
N GLU A 1130 26.69 -25.87 -0.62
CA GLU A 1130 27.16 -26.36 0.68
C GLU A 1130 28.58 -25.89 1.02
N LYS A 1131 29.41 -25.58 0.01
CA LYS A 1131 30.75 -25.05 0.22
C LYS A 1131 30.71 -23.61 0.77
N ASP A 1132 29.73 -22.82 0.32
CA ASP A 1132 29.61 -21.41 0.69
C ASP A 1132 28.77 -21.26 1.98
N PHE A 1133 27.86 -22.20 2.25
CA PHE A 1133 26.99 -22.23 3.44
C PHE A 1133 26.89 -23.65 4.03
N PRO A 1134 27.95 -24.16 4.71
CA PRO A 1134 28.02 -25.55 5.18
C PRO A 1134 26.98 -25.88 6.26
N GLU A 1135 26.59 -24.90 7.08
CA GLU A 1135 25.57 -25.08 8.13
C GLU A 1135 24.16 -25.32 7.57
N TRP A 1136 23.91 -24.98 6.31
CA TRP A 1136 22.60 -25.13 5.68
C TRP A 1136 22.32 -26.55 5.14
N GLY A 1137 23.27 -27.48 5.26
CA GLY A 1137 23.11 -28.89 4.88
C GLY A 1137 22.90 -29.17 3.38
N ASP A 1138 22.55 -30.41 3.06
CA ASP A 1138 22.43 -30.94 1.69
C ASP A 1138 21.52 -30.09 0.79
N LEU A 1139 22.08 -29.60 -0.32
CA LEU A 1139 21.39 -28.70 -1.25
C LEU A 1139 20.15 -29.32 -1.91
N ASN A 1140 20.18 -30.61 -2.25
CA ASN A 1140 19.05 -31.25 -2.94
C ASN A 1140 17.87 -31.41 -1.98
N LYS A 1141 18.14 -31.89 -0.75
CA LYS A 1141 17.14 -31.99 0.31
C LYS A 1141 16.59 -30.62 0.70
N ARG A 1142 17.46 -29.60 0.82
CA ARG A 1142 17.04 -28.24 1.16
C ARG A 1142 16.15 -27.65 0.08
N ALA A 1143 16.50 -27.78 -1.20
CA ALA A 1143 15.68 -27.37 -2.33
C ALA A 1143 14.29 -28.04 -2.31
N ALA A 1144 14.26 -29.38 -2.14
CA ALA A 1144 13.01 -30.13 -2.01
C ALA A 1144 12.13 -29.65 -0.84
N MET A 1145 12.73 -29.45 0.34
CA MET A 1145 12.03 -28.97 1.54
C MET A 1145 11.53 -27.53 1.40
N TRP A 1146 12.27 -26.67 0.71
CA TRP A 1146 11.90 -25.25 0.53
C TRP A 1146 10.63 -25.11 -0.32
N GLU A 1147 10.56 -25.84 -1.43
CA GLU A 1147 9.40 -25.85 -2.30
C GLU A 1147 8.20 -26.56 -1.65
N LEU A 1148 8.44 -27.70 -0.99
CA LEU A 1148 7.41 -28.40 -0.20
C LEU A 1148 6.80 -27.49 0.87
N SER A 1149 7.65 -26.78 1.62
CA SER A 1149 7.18 -25.90 2.71
C SER A 1149 6.43 -24.69 2.17
N THR A 1150 6.89 -24.10 1.06
CA THR A 1150 6.15 -23.04 0.36
C THR A 1150 4.78 -23.54 -0.08
N ALA A 1151 4.73 -24.67 -0.78
CA ALA A 1151 3.51 -25.24 -1.32
C ALA A 1151 2.49 -25.63 -0.24
N VAL A 1152 2.92 -26.24 0.87
CA VAL A 1152 2.02 -26.62 1.98
C VAL A 1152 1.43 -25.40 2.68
N ASN A 1153 2.16 -24.28 2.81
CA ASN A 1153 1.60 -23.05 3.37
C ASN A 1153 0.50 -22.47 2.46
N LEU A 1154 0.77 -22.34 1.15
CA LEU A 1154 -0.22 -21.80 0.20
C LEU A 1154 -1.43 -22.73 0.01
N LEU A 1155 -1.25 -24.04 0.23
CA LEU A 1155 -2.34 -25.03 0.28
C LEU A 1155 -3.36 -24.72 1.39
N TYR A 1156 -2.91 -24.31 2.58
CA TYR A 1156 -3.81 -23.86 3.66
C TYR A 1156 -4.45 -22.49 3.39
N ALA A 1157 -3.72 -21.58 2.74
CA ALA A 1157 -4.24 -20.25 2.40
C ALA A 1157 -5.34 -20.28 1.32
N GLY A 1158 -5.35 -21.29 0.45
CA GLY A 1158 -6.40 -21.44 -0.56
C GLY A 1158 -6.01 -22.07 -1.89
N ALA A 1159 -4.77 -22.54 -2.12
CA ALA A 1159 -4.36 -23.04 -3.43
C ALA A 1159 -5.16 -24.29 -3.86
N ASP A 1160 -5.83 -24.20 -5.02
CA ASP A 1160 -6.48 -25.32 -5.70
C ASP A 1160 -5.54 -26.00 -6.71
N ILE A 1161 -4.55 -25.28 -7.25
CA ILE A 1161 -3.54 -25.80 -8.18
C ILE A 1161 -2.15 -25.29 -7.78
N LEU A 1162 -1.16 -26.19 -7.72
CA LEU A 1162 0.22 -25.84 -7.38
C LEU A 1162 1.15 -26.28 -8.51
N ILE A 1163 1.82 -25.32 -9.18
CA ILE A 1163 2.84 -25.59 -10.21
C ILE A 1163 4.20 -25.74 -9.53
N MET A 1164 4.77 -26.94 -9.67
CA MET A 1164 5.97 -27.39 -8.96
C MET A 1164 7.10 -27.84 -9.90
N TYR A 1165 8.35 -27.68 -9.44
CA TYR A 1165 9.58 -28.01 -10.17
C TYR A 1165 10.28 -29.24 -9.57
N HIS A 1166 10.38 -29.37 -8.24
CA HIS A 1166 11.13 -30.46 -7.61
C HIS A 1166 10.27 -31.72 -7.45
N PRO A 1167 10.63 -32.88 -8.06
CA PRO A 1167 9.80 -34.08 -8.03
C PRO A 1167 9.47 -34.61 -6.63
N GLU A 1168 10.46 -34.60 -5.72
CA GLU A 1168 10.25 -35.06 -4.35
C GLU A 1168 9.27 -34.17 -3.58
N ALA A 1169 9.30 -32.86 -3.83
CA ALA A 1169 8.36 -31.90 -3.25
C ALA A 1169 6.96 -32.12 -3.81
N ALA A 1170 6.81 -32.27 -5.13
CA ALA A 1170 5.53 -32.57 -5.79
C ALA A 1170 4.87 -33.85 -5.25
N MET A 1171 5.64 -34.94 -5.15
CA MET A 1171 5.16 -36.19 -4.55
C MET A 1171 4.82 -36.05 -3.06
N ALA A 1172 5.56 -35.23 -2.31
CA ALA A 1172 5.28 -34.97 -0.90
C ALA A 1172 4.01 -34.13 -0.70
N VAL A 1173 3.84 -33.02 -1.43
CA VAL A 1173 2.61 -32.20 -1.42
C VAL A 1173 1.39 -33.05 -1.76
N LYS A 1174 1.49 -33.91 -2.79
CA LYS A 1174 0.40 -34.81 -3.17
C LYS A 1174 0.03 -35.78 -2.04
N ARG A 1175 1.01 -36.36 -1.33
CA ARG A 1175 0.75 -37.18 -0.11
C ARG A 1175 0.08 -36.36 1.00
N THR A 1176 0.55 -35.13 1.26
CA THR A 1176 -0.04 -34.23 2.25
C THR A 1176 -1.51 -33.92 1.93
N ILE A 1177 -1.85 -33.66 0.65
CA ILE A 1177 -3.23 -33.42 0.21
C ILE A 1177 -4.16 -34.60 0.52
N PHE A 1178 -3.71 -35.84 0.31
CA PHE A 1178 -4.51 -37.02 0.65
C PHE A 1178 -4.65 -37.22 2.17
N GLN A 1179 -3.58 -36.98 2.93
CA GLN A 1179 -3.59 -37.06 4.39
C GLN A 1179 -4.55 -36.03 5.02
N LEU A 1180 -4.53 -34.78 4.57
CA LEU A 1180 -5.39 -33.71 5.10
C LEU A 1180 -6.89 -33.84 4.75
N ARG A 1181 -7.26 -34.77 3.86
CA ARG A 1181 -8.67 -35.07 3.52
C ARG A 1181 -9.21 -36.32 4.21
N ASP A 1182 -8.46 -36.92 5.15
CA ASP A 1182 -8.72 -38.24 5.74
C ASP A 1182 -8.91 -39.38 4.70
N GLN A 1183 -8.43 -39.17 3.47
CA GLN A 1183 -8.50 -40.14 2.38
C GLN A 1183 -7.23 -40.96 2.35
N THR A 1184 -7.21 -42.03 3.14
CA THR A 1184 -6.14 -43.05 3.13
C THR A 1184 -6.14 -43.87 1.85
N THR A 1185 -5.65 -43.30 0.76
CA THR A 1185 -5.13 -44.08 -0.37
C THR A 1185 -3.80 -44.70 0.05
N SER A 1186 -3.78 -46.03 0.19
CA SER A 1186 -2.54 -46.80 0.34
C SER A 1186 -1.57 -46.45 -0.80
N PRO A 1187 -0.25 -46.35 -0.55
CA PRO A 1187 0.75 -46.12 -1.59
C PRO A 1187 0.81 -47.24 -2.63
#